data_AF-A0A6N8EEN3-F1
#
_entry.id   AF-A0A6N8EEN3-F1
#
_cell.length_a   1.000
_cell.length_b   1.000
_cell.length_c   1.000
_cell.angle_alpha   90.00
_cell.angle_beta   90.00
_cell.angle_gamma   90.00
#
_symmetry.space_group_name_H-M   'P 1'
#
loop_
_entity.id
_entity.type
_entity.pdbx_description
1 polymer ?
#
loop_
_entity_poly.entity_id
_entity_poly.type
_entity_poly.pdbx_seq_one_letter_code
_entity_poly.pdbx_strand_id
1 'polypeptide(L)'
;MPPASLFYQGGADRVPVSWNTLEAASMAPALIGRNLLPNGDFGGQGAATLDGWLTDVQAPAAVGIDFGDDWHPDGGHALYLFAPAEAPRPTLQLAELLPIVADRGLTYQCSGFFATHRCSANILLEFLNDQETVIKETLLSVEPCNDRPGGRNLADYRWRQWSLTPPATATRVRLSLNLGAHTGAGEATSFLFVSQLFMGVIDPQAPLAWAPYSPGARALSEELTRSHWQAGALIDVDTLDPAAHWCTEVEVASETACAQIKLEATPDRALDDESAVVELIATQPGGLRWIGTHWPLVVRIRVTTEQGEFRVDPGPAYTAADFLRVMLAGENLLPNSAFDQGFDHWERHEGQGLDFSPGTRLTDGHVAYLHRQATEENGPLRLYTEPVRLPAGFQDCHYQVSGYLAYHRCTASLGVEWLDEHGAVIDQFQWPPSYGEATGGTDLADYDHQGGSVAAPEQAVAARLFVEKSQTRLGHNDSFLFFTRLFFSLAGPVVTPWKPMDGAYLERLNECVASAEYFQPLLQEHLEQAEAASRAGHWSLAVAHWRSILAVDMAGALGVRATVRLAEALRRQGALTEAESTLSAGVERFPESRELLIAAAELATVRQDWAAASARWGQVLDLGGGELPTRFYLQYSMALCRQQRNAEAEQLIAARLAQDPQDPLLIIAQAEIAMAQQNWPEAIKHWREIAA
;
A
#
# COMPACT_ATOMS: atom_id res chain seq x y z
N MET A 1 9.82 65.48 2.76
CA MET A 1 9.10 64.34 2.14
C MET A 1 10.08 63.68 1.18
N PRO A 2 10.56 62.48 1.52
CA PRO A 2 9.91 61.19 1.19
C PRO A 2 9.55 60.35 2.44
N PRO A 3 8.91 59.16 2.29
CA PRO A 3 8.02 58.58 3.29
C PRO A 3 8.68 57.61 4.29
N ALA A 4 7.91 57.39 5.36
CA ALA A 4 8.21 56.61 6.55
C ALA A 4 8.43 55.12 6.30
N SER A 5 9.50 54.60 6.90
CA SER A 5 9.74 53.17 7.11
C SER A 5 8.83 52.67 8.24
N LEU A 6 7.90 51.76 7.93
CA LEU A 6 7.17 50.98 8.91
C LEU A 6 8.11 49.93 9.51
N PHE A 7 8.39 50.04 10.79
CA PHE A 7 8.95 48.95 11.59
C PHE A 7 7.85 47.89 11.80
N TYR A 8 8.05 46.69 11.27
CA TYR A 8 7.27 45.52 11.66
C TYR A 8 7.95 44.88 12.87
N GLN A 9 7.28 44.90 14.02
CA GLN A 9 7.71 44.18 15.22
C GLN A 9 7.45 42.69 15.00
N GLY A 10 8.50 41.88 15.17
CA GLY A 10 8.42 40.43 15.16
C GLY A 10 7.62 39.92 16.35
N GLY A 11 6.43 39.38 16.07
CA GLY A 11 5.73 38.45 16.95
C GLY A 11 6.30 37.05 16.72
N ALA A 12 6.90 36.48 17.76
CA ALA A 12 7.37 35.11 17.78
C ALA A 12 6.19 34.16 17.97
N ASP A 13 5.51 33.81 16.87
CA ASP A 13 4.65 32.62 16.82
C ASP A 13 5.34 31.60 15.90
N ARG A 14 6.28 30.84 16.49
CA ARG A 14 6.78 29.61 15.86
C ARG A 14 5.78 28.52 16.17
N VAL A 15 4.97 28.14 15.18
CA VAL A 15 4.19 26.90 15.23
C VAL A 15 5.18 25.75 15.00
N PRO A 16 5.41 24.85 15.97
CA PRO A 16 6.18 23.65 15.71
C PRO A 16 5.31 22.71 14.88
N VAL A 17 5.61 22.61 13.59
CA VAL A 17 5.08 21.51 12.77
C VAL A 17 6.02 20.33 12.99
N SER A 18 5.68 19.46 13.95
CA SER A 18 6.37 18.18 14.09
C SER A 18 5.96 17.28 12.92
N TRP A 19 6.95 16.85 12.14
CA TRP A 19 6.76 15.96 10.99
C TRP A 19 6.04 14.65 11.36
N ASN A 20 6.25 14.14 12.58
CA ASN A 20 5.67 12.89 13.07
C ASN A 20 4.13 12.91 13.22
N THR A 21 3.54 14.09 13.44
CA THR A 21 2.07 14.22 13.58
C THR A 21 1.32 14.28 12.25
N LEU A 22 1.99 14.66 11.14
CA LEU A 22 1.35 14.75 9.83
C LEU A 22 1.23 13.39 9.15
N GLU A 23 2.21 12.50 9.34
CA GLU A 23 2.20 11.15 8.76
C GLU A 23 1.28 10.19 9.55
N ALA A 24 1.38 10.16 10.89
CA ALA A 24 0.50 9.31 11.70
C ALA A 24 -0.98 9.70 11.54
N ALA A 25 -1.31 10.99 11.57
CA ALA A 25 -2.69 11.47 11.43
C ALA A 25 -3.26 11.24 10.01
N SER A 26 -2.41 11.20 8.98
CA SER A 26 -2.85 10.95 7.60
C SER A 26 -3.03 9.47 7.27
N MET A 27 -2.35 8.59 8.00
CA MET A 27 -2.39 7.14 7.81
C MET A 27 -3.37 6.43 8.75
N ALA A 28 -3.64 7.06 9.89
CA ALA A 28 -4.67 6.71 10.87
C ALA A 28 -6.05 6.35 10.26
N PRO A 29 -6.58 7.05 9.24
CA PRO A 29 -7.84 6.70 8.59
C PRO A 29 -7.86 5.29 7.97
N ALA A 30 -6.70 4.74 7.58
CA ALA A 30 -6.61 3.40 7.00
C ALA A 30 -6.90 2.28 8.03
N LEU A 31 -6.82 2.60 9.34
CA LEU A 31 -7.21 1.71 10.43
C LEU A 31 -8.72 1.74 10.71
N ILE A 32 -9.46 2.74 10.20
CA ILE A 32 -10.89 2.91 10.49
C ILE A 32 -11.66 1.68 10.00
N GLY A 33 -12.40 1.10 10.94
CA GLY A 33 -13.26 -0.06 10.75
C GLY A 33 -12.54 -1.40 10.65
N ARG A 34 -11.26 -1.45 11.02
CA ARG A 34 -10.47 -2.68 10.98
C ARG A 34 -10.31 -3.27 12.38
N ASN A 35 -10.61 -4.56 12.49
CA ASN A 35 -10.44 -5.27 13.76
C ASN A 35 -8.99 -5.71 13.94
N LEU A 36 -8.36 -5.23 15.00
CA LEU A 36 -6.99 -5.56 15.36
C LEU A 36 -6.90 -6.86 16.17
N LEU A 37 -8.04 -7.39 16.67
CA LEU A 37 -8.07 -8.62 17.45
C LEU A 37 -7.87 -9.85 16.58
N PRO A 38 -6.80 -10.63 16.81
CA PRO A 38 -6.73 -11.97 16.23
C PRO A 38 -7.82 -12.85 16.84
N ASN A 39 -8.43 -13.71 16.01
CA ASN A 39 -9.42 -14.69 16.44
C ASN A 39 -10.59 -14.09 17.27
N GLY A 40 -11.08 -12.91 16.88
CA GLY A 40 -12.20 -12.25 17.57
C GLY A 40 -13.57 -12.89 17.31
N ASP A 41 -13.69 -13.68 16.25
CA ASP A 41 -14.87 -14.50 15.91
C ASP A 41 -14.81 -15.92 16.49
N PHE A 42 -13.65 -16.34 17.00
CA PHE A 42 -13.38 -17.65 17.57
C PHE A 42 -13.47 -18.81 16.57
N GLY A 43 -13.29 -18.55 15.26
CA GLY A 43 -13.51 -19.51 14.16
C GLY A 43 -12.27 -20.21 13.56
N GLY A 44 -11.23 -20.47 14.37
CA GLY A 44 -9.99 -21.12 13.93
C GLY A 44 -10.14 -22.61 13.50
N GLN A 45 -9.09 -23.18 12.89
CA GLN A 45 -9.05 -24.59 12.46
C GLN A 45 -9.12 -25.55 13.66
N GLY A 46 -10.36 -25.84 14.05
CA GLY A 46 -10.72 -26.60 15.23
C GLY A 46 -11.31 -25.67 16.29
N ALA A 47 -12.64 -25.68 16.44
CA ALA A 47 -13.40 -24.99 17.49
C ALA A 47 -13.00 -25.39 18.94
N ALA A 48 -11.86 -26.06 19.14
CA ALA A 48 -11.27 -26.38 20.43
C ALA A 48 -10.06 -25.49 20.78
N THR A 49 -9.46 -24.79 19.81
CA THR A 49 -8.23 -24.02 20.05
C THR A 49 -8.57 -22.53 20.20
N LEU A 50 -8.44 -22.02 21.42
CA LEU A 50 -8.52 -20.58 21.75
C LEU A 50 -7.26 -19.86 21.24
N ASP A 51 -6.95 -20.02 19.96
CA ASP A 51 -5.71 -19.53 19.36
C ASP A 51 -5.59 -18.03 19.53
N GLY A 52 -4.43 -17.57 20.01
CA GLY A 52 -4.18 -16.18 20.34
C GLY A 52 -4.68 -15.74 21.72
N TRP A 53 -5.25 -16.64 22.53
CA TRP A 53 -5.74 -16.34 23.88
C TRP A 53 -5.12 -17.25 24.95
N LEU A 54 -4.87 -16.68 26.13
CA LEU A 54 -4.38 -17.34 27.34
C LEU A 54 -5.53 -17.48 28.33
N THR A 55 -5.74 -18.69 28.84
CA THR A 55 -6.75 -18.97 29.86
C THR A 55 -6.12 -19.08 31.24
N ASP A 56 -6.66 -18.34 32.21
CA ASP A 56 -6.47 -18.65 33.64
C ASP A 56 -7.77 -19.26 34.18
N VAL A 57 -7.78 -20.58 34.30
CA VAL A 57 -8.95 -21.35 34.70
C VAL A 57 -8.56 -22.44 35.68
N GLN A 58 -9.28 -22.50 36.80
CA GLN A 58 -9.11 -23.53 37.82
C GLN A 58 -10.39 -24.35 37.94
N ALA A 59 -10.29 -25.67 37.82
CA ALA A 59 -11.43 -26.55 38.01
C ALA A 59 -12.11 -26.26 39.38
N PRO A 60 -13.46 -26.18 39.44
CA PRO A 60 -14.42 -26.62 38.42
C PRO A 60 -14.83 -25.55 37.38
N ALA A 61 -14.15 -24.40 37.28
CA ALA A 61 -14.38 -23.45 36.20
C ALA A 61 -13.91 -24.00 34.84
N ALA A 62 -14.46 -23.46 33.75
CA ALA A 62 -14.12 -23.86 32.40
C ALA A 62 -14.13 -22.66 31.44
N VAL A 63 -13.34 -22.75 30.38
CA VAL A 63 -13.36 -21.86 29.23
C VAL A 63 -13.36 -22.74 27.98
N GLY A 64 -14.11 -22.35 26.95
CA GLY A 64 -14.15 -23.07 25.69
C GLY A 64 -14.89 -22.29 24.62
N ILE A 65 -15.08 -22.91 23.47
CA ILE A 65 -15.85 -22.37 22.35
C ILE A 65 -17.05 -23.29 22.18
N ASP A 66 -18.22 -22.70 21.91
CA ASP A 66 -19.49 -23.38 21.66
C ASP A 66 -19.83 -24.42 22.74
N PHE A 67 -20.36 -23.93 23.86
CA PHE A 67 -20.71 -24.77 25.02
C PHE A 67 -21.58 -25.99 24.68
N GLY A 68 -22.35 -25.91 23.58
CA GLY A 68 -23.03 -27.00 22.90
C GLY A 68 -23.70 -26.47 21.62
N ASP A 69 -24.36 -27.35 20.85
CA ASP A 69 -24.99 -27.01 19.56
C ASP A 69 -26.00 -25.86 19.65
N ASP A 70 -26.69 -25.73 20.79
CA ASP A 70 -27.65 -24.64 21.02
C ASP A 70 -26.98 -23.28 21.25
N TRP A 71 -25.67 -23.25 21.46
CA TRP A 71 -24.86 -22.09 21.86
C TRP A 71 -23.81 -21.71 20.83
N HIS A 72 -23.94 -22.26 19.62
CA HIS A 72 -23.13 -21.96 18.45
C HIS A 72 -23.93 -20.98 17.56
N PRO A 73 -23.61 -19.68 17.56
CA PRO A 73 -24.36 -18.71 16.78
C PRO A 73 -24.23 -18.98 15.28
N ASP A 74 -25.34 -19.03 14.55
CA ASP A 74 -25.37 -19.09 13.10
C ASP A 74 -24.58 -17.89 12.55
N GLY A 75 -23.47 -18.13 11.86
CA GLY A 75 -22.58 -17.06 11.39
C GLY A 75 -21.29 -16.85 12.20
N GLY A 76 -20.97 -17.71 13.16
CA GLY A 76 -19.69 -17.63 13.89
C GLY A 76 -19.61 -18.60 15.05
N HIS A 77 -18.77 -18.27 16.03
CA HIS A 77 -18.61 -19.08 17.23
C HIS A 77 -18.85 -18.22 18.49
N ALA A 78 -19.17 -18.89 19.60
CA ALA A 78 -19.29 -18.23 20.90
C ALA A 78 -18.27 -18.81 21.89
N LEU A 79 -17.33 -17.96 22.31
CA LEU A 79 -16.52 -18.19 23.49
C LEU A 79 -17.44 -18.28 24.72
N TYR A 80 -17.20 -19.23 25.63
CA TYR A 80 -17.84 -19.25 26.95
C TYR A 80 -16.82 -19.24 28.10
N LEU A 81 -17.16 -18.53 29.17
CA LEU A 81 -16.51 -18.60 30.48
C LEU A 81 -17.54 -19.10 31.50
N PHE A 82 -17.19 -20.16 32.22
CA PHE A 82 -18.06 -20.83 33.18
C PHE A 82 -17.41 -20.92 34.56
N ALA A 83 -18.18 -20.67 35.62
CA ALA A 83 -17.75 -21.01 36.98
C ALA A 83 -18.94 -21.28 37.90
N PRO A 84 -18.83 -22.30 38.78
CA PRO A 84 -19.73 -22.43 39.93
C PRO A 84 -19.69 -21.22 40.87
N ALA A 85 -20.69 -21.07 41.72
CA ALA A 85 -20.86 -19.92 42.61
C ALA A 85 -19.63 -19.68 43.51
N GLU A 86 -19.01 -20.74 44.02
CA GLU A 86 -17.84 -20.67 44.94
C GLU A 86 -16.49 -20.95 44.26
N ALA A 87 -16.48 -21.21 42.94
CA ALA A 87 -15.23 -21.44 42.22
C ALA A 87 -14.49 -20.12 41.92
N PRO A 88 -13.16 -20.15 41.81
CA PRO A 88 -12.41 -19.05 41.22
C PRO A 88 -12.98 -18.68 39.85
N ARG A 89 -13.09 -17.38 39.56
CA ARG A 89 -13.65 -16.90 38.29
C ARG A 89 -12.58 -17.02 37.20
N PRO A 90 -12.89 -17.63 36.05
CA PRO A 90 -11.94 -17.73 34.96
C PRO A 90 -11.71 -16.36 34.34
N THR A 91 -10.49 -16.19 33.82
CA THR A 91 -10.08 -15.06 33.01
C THR A 91 -9.56 -15.57 31.67
N LEU A 92 -9.87 -14.86 30.60
CA LEU A 92 -9.26 -15.04 29.29
C LEU A 92 -8.50 -13.77 28.92
N GLN A 93 -7.25 -13.88 28.53
CA GLN A 93 -6.41 -12.74 28.17
C GLN A 93 -5.87 -12.94 26.75
N LEU A 94 -5.75 -11.86 25.97
CA LEU A 94 -5.06 -11.95 24.70
C LEU A 94 -3.59 -12.33 24.90
N ALA A 95 -3.09 -13.31 24.15
CA ALA A 95 -1.73 -13.84 24.31
C ALA A 95 -0.65 -12.84 23.89
N GLU A 96 -0.95 -12.03 22.89
CA GLU A 96 -0.07 -10.97 22.40
C GLU A 96 -0.67 -9.59 22.73
N LEU A 97 0.19 -8.61 22.93
CA LEU A 97 -0.25 -7.23 23.07
C LEU A 97 -0.76 -6.70 21.71
N LEU A 98 -1.86 -5.94 21.73
CA LEU A 98 -2.34 -5.27 20.54
C LEU A 98 -1.56 -3.97 20.31
N PRO A 99 -0.94 -3.76 19.15
CA PRO A 99 -0.43 -2.44 18.80
C PRO A 99 -1.58 -1.44 18.68
N ILE A 100 -1.38 -0.24 19.20
CA ILE A 100 -2.32 0.87 19.06
C ILE A 100 -1.60 2.21 18.86
N VAL A 101 -2.10 3.03 17.96
CA VAL A 101 -1.62 4.40 17.74
C VAL A 101 -2.37 5.36 18.67
N ALA A 102 -1.65 5.99 19.60
CA ALA A 102 -2.18 7.03 20.47
C ALA A 102 -2.16 8.43 19.79
N ASP A 103 -3.01 8.61 18.78
CA ASP A 103 -3.24 9.92 18.16
C ASP A 103 -4.50 10.57 18.76
N ARG A 104 -4.46 11.89 19.00
CA ARG A 104 -5.60 12.66 19.55
C ARG A 104 -6.82 12.68 18.62
N GLY A 105 -6.63 12.42 17.33
CA GLY A 105 -7.72 12.33 16.35
C GLY A 105 -8.38 10.95 16.28
N LEU A 106 -7.77 9.92 16.87
CA LEU A 106 -8.27 8.55 16.75
C LEU A 106 -9.19 8.15 17.89
N THR A 107 -10.32 7.55 17.53
CA THR A 107 -11.23 6.90 18.47
C THR A 107 -11.19 5.40 18.23
N TYR A 108 -10.87 4.64 19.28
CA TYR A 108 -10.96 3.20 19.27
C TYR A 108 -12.35 2.76 19.74
N GLN A 109 -12.84 1.65 19.20
CA GLN A 109 -14.00 0.95 19.72
C GLN A 109 -13.57 -0.42 20.22
N CYS A 110 -13.97 -0.76 21.44
CA CYS A 110 -14.07 -2.13 21.90
C CYS A 110 -15.55 -2.53 21.85
N SER A 111 -15.89 -3.66 21.26
CA SER A 111 -17.28 -4.12 21.19
C SER A 111 -17.40 -5.62 20.97
N GLY A 112 -18.61 -6.15 21.09
CA GLY A 112 -18.91 -7.55 20.82
C GLY A 112 -20.35 -7.91 21.18
N PHE A 113 -20.73 -9.15 20.92
CA PHE A 113 -22.03 -9.71 21.27
C PHE A 113 -21.90 -10.54 22.54
N PHE A 114 -22.57 -10.09 23.62
CA PHE A 114 -22.44 -10.68 24.95
C PHE A 114 -23.77 -11.26 25.41
N ALA A 115 -23.72 -12.48 25.97
CA ALA A 115 -24.82 -13.02 26.76
C ALA A 115 -24.29 -13.43 28.14
N THR A 116 -25.07 -13.21 29.18
CA THR A 116 -24.67 -13.56 30.55
C THR A 116 -25.79 -14.30 31.24
N HIS A 117 -25.43 -15.36 31.95
CA HIS A 117 -26.34 -16.15 32.74
C HIS A 117 -25.92 -16.08 34.20
N ARG A 118 -26.69 -15.30 34.98
CA ARG A 118 -26.54 -15.19 36.45
C ARG A 118 -25.19 -14.63 36.90
N CYS A 119 -24.58 -13.79 36.07
CA CYS A 119 -23.38 -13.05 36.41
C CYS A 119 -23.34 -11.70 35.69
N SER A 120 -22.42 -10.84 36.11
CA SER A 120 -21.86 -9.79 35.25
C SER A 120 -20.62 -10.30 34.53
N ALA A 121 -20.04 -9.50 33.64
CA ALA A 121 -18.69 -9.71 33.12
C ALA A 121 -17.98 -8.37 32.95
N ASN A 122 -16.66 -8.40 32.84
CA ASN A 122 -15.88 -7.19 32.59
C ASN A 122 -14.81 -7.45 31.51
N ILE A 123 -14.57 -6.46 30.67
CA ILE A 123 -13.41 -6.38 29.80
C ILE A 123 -12.43 -5.40 30.45
N LEU A 124 -11.23 -5.87 30.78
CA LEU A 124 -10.14 -5.04 31.26
C LEU A 124 -9.23 -4.70 30.09
N LEU A 125 -9.01 -3.41 29.87
CA LEU A 125 -8.04 -2.89 28.92
C LEU A 125 -6.91 -2.21 29.70
N GLU A 126 -5.70 -2.72 29.56
CA GLU A 126 -4.50 -2.11 30.13
C GLU A 126 -3.70 -1.49 29.00
N PHE A 127 -3.68 -0.16 28.94
CA PHE A 127 -2.87 0.59 27.98
C PHE A 127 -1.43 0.63 28.48
N LEU A 128 -0.47 0.28 27.63
CA LEU A 128 0.94 0.21 27.96
C LEU A 128 1.77 1.11 27.04
N ASN A 129 2.87 1.63 27.57
CA ASN A 129 3.89 2.33 26.79
C ASN A 129 4.83 1.34 26.06
N ASP A 130 5.83 1.87 25.37
CA ASP A 130 6.89 1.13 24.67
C ASP A 130 7.74 0.22 25.56
N GLN A 131 7.81 0.51 26.86
CA GLN A 131 8.45 -0.31 27.88
C GLN A 131 7.51 -1.36 28.49
N GLU A 132 6.32 -1.58 27.90
CA GLU A 132 5.28 -2.48 28.40
C GLU A 132 4.83 -2.19 29.84
N THR A 133 5.00 -0.94 30.29
CA THR A 133 4.49 -0.48 31.59
C THR A 133 3.05 -0.02 31.43
N VAL A 134 2.16 -0.52 32.30
CA VAL A 134 0.76 -0.11 32.31
C VAL A 134 0.66 1.36 32.73
N ILE A 135 0.12 2.20 31.85
CA ILE A 135 -0.06 3.64 32.07
C ILE A 135 -1.51 4.03 32.32
N LYS A 136 -2.47 3.19 31.91
CA LYS A 136 -3.90 3.38 32.20
C LYS A 136 -4.63 2.05 32.14
N GLU A 137 -5.50 1.82 33.12
CA GLU A 137 -6.47 0.73 33.10
C GLU A 137 -7.85 1.27 32.76
N THR A 138 -8.63 0.50 32.01
CA THR A 138 -10.03 0.82 31.70
C THR A 138 -10.87 -0.44 31.82
N LEU A 139 -11.84 -0.40 32.73
CA LEU A 139 -12.76 -1.52 32.98
C LEU A 139 -14.09 -1.26 32.26
N LEU A 140 -14.46 -2.14 31.34
CA LEU A 140 -15.69 -2.07 30.58
C LEU A 140 -16.68 -3.13 31.11
N SER A 141 -17.75 -2.66 31.73
CA SER A 141 -18.72 -3.54 32.39
C SER A 141 -19.76 -4.08 31.41
N VAL A 142 -19.93 -5.40 31.40
CA VAL A 142 -21.05 -6.10 30.75
C VAL A 142 -22.08 -6.41 31.83
N GLU A 143 -23.17 -5.65 31.82
CA GLU A 143 -24.27 -5.84 32.77
C GLU A 143 -24.95 -7.22 32.58
N PRO A 144 -25.49 -7.81 33.65
CA PRO A 144 -26.28 -9.03 33.56
C PRO A 144 -27.42 -8.90 32.53
N CYS A 145 -27.57 -9.91 31.67
CA CYS A 145 -28.49 -9.94 30.55
C CYS A 145 -29.37 -11.18 30.62
N ASN A 146 -30.12 -11.32 31.72
CA ASN A 146 -30.94 -12.50 31.98
C ASN A 146 -32.09 -12.70 30.95
N ASP A 147 -32.40 -11.68 30.15
CA ASP A 147 -33.41 -11.70 29.10
C ASP A 147 -32.88 -12.23 27.75
N ARG A 148 -31.56 -12.37 27.62
CA ARG A 148 -30.90 -12.90 26.42
C ARG A 148 -29.90 -13.96 26.85
N PRO A 149 -30.33 -15.23 26.93
CA PRO A 149 -29.48 -16.27 27.47
C PRO A 149 -28.22 -16.46 26.63
N GLY A 150 -28.25 -16.12 25.34
CA GLY A 150 -27.36 -16.58 24.27
C GLY A 150 -28.10 -17.60 23.42
N GLY A 151 -27.45 -18.17 22.41
CA GLY A 151 -28.09 -19.19 21.58
C GLY A 151 -27.51 -19.29 20.17
N ARG A 152 -28.32 -19.85 19.25
CA ARG A 152 -27.97 -19.93 17.83
C ARG A 152 -28.15 -18.63 17.07
N ASN A 153 -28.97 -17.69 17.54
CA ASN A 153 -29.11 -16.41 16.85
C ASN A 153 -28.27 -15.35 17.55
N LEU A 154 -27.48 -14.56 16.81
CA LEU A 154 -26.79 -13.38 17.37
C LEU A 154 -27.75 -12.36 18.00
N ALA A 155 -29.03 -12.36 17.60
CA ALA A 155 -30.07 -11.56 18.23
C ALA A 155 -30.34 -11.95 19.71
N ASP A 156 -30.00 -13.18 20.09
CA ASP A 156 -30.06 -13.71 21.46
C ASP A 156 -28.84 -13.29 22.29
N TYR A 157 -27.97 -12.44 21.74
CA TYR A 157 -26.87 -11.78 22.42
C TYR A 157 -27.15 -10.28 22.49
N ARG A 158 -26.56 -9.60 23.48
CA ARG A 158 -26.61 -8.14 23.59
C ARG A 158 -25.32 -7.56 23.01
N TRP A 159 -25.45 -6.83 21.91
CA TRP A 159 -24.34 -6.04 21.39
C TRP A 159 -23.98 -4.93 22.39
N ARG A 160 -22.69 -4.86 22.75
CA ARG A 160 -22.12 -3.80 23.60
C ARG A 160 -20.96 -3.16 22.88
N GLN A 161 -20.82 -1.86 23.05
CA GLN A 161 -19.75 -1.08 22.47
C GLN A 161 -19.28 0.00 23.45
N TRP A 162 -18.00 0.32 23.38
CA TRP A 162 -17.36 1.37 24.15
C TRP A 162 -16.37 2.12 23.26
N SER A 163 -16.49 3.44 23.22
CA SER A 163 -15.52 4.32 22.56
C SER A 163 -14.39 4.68 23.53
N LEU A 164 -13.17 4.65 23.04
CA LEU A 164 -11.95 4.72 23.82
C LEU A 164 -10.98 5.70 23.16
N THR A 165 -10.35 6.53 23.98
CA THR A 165 -9.20 7.36 23.57
C THR A 165 -7.97 6.85 24.34
N PRO A 166 -7.00 6.22 23.65
CA PRO A 166 -5.76 5.79 24.28
C PRO A 166 -5.03 6.98 24.94
N PRO A 167 -4.33 6.78 26.07
CA PRO A 167 -3.37 7.75 26.58
C PRO A 167 -2.32 8.10 25.52
N ALA A 168 -1.84 9.34 25.48
CA ALA A 168 -0.92 9.84 24.45
C ALA A 168 0.38 9.03 24.31
N THR A 169 0.84 8.35 25.36
CA THR A 169 2.06 7.53 25.36
C THR A 169 1.78 6.03 25.22
N ALA A 170 0.53 5.64 24.97
CA ALA A 170 0.17 4.25 24.78
C ALA A 170 0.62 3.78 23.39
N THR A 171 1.35 2.69 23.33
CA THR A 171 1.77 2.01 22.09
C THR A 171 1.16 0.61 21.97
N ARG A 172 0.66 0.09 23.10
CA ARG A 172 0.09 -1.25 23.22
C ARG A 172 -1.17 -1.22 24.08
N VAL A 173 -2.04 -2.21 23.90
CA VAL A 173 -3.11 -2.54 24.84
C VAL A 173 -3.17 -4.04 25.10
N ARG A 174 -3.28 -4.42 26.37
CA ARG A 174 -3.62 -5.78 26.81
C ARG A 174 -5.13 -5.84 27.04
N LEU A 175 -5.77 -6.88 26.51
CA LEU A 175 -7.20 -7.11 26.67
C LEU A 175 -7.44 -8.40 27.45
N SER A 176 -8.27 -8.31 28.50
CA SER A 176 -8.69 -9.45 29.31
C SER A 176 -10.21 -9.48 29.49
N LEU A 177 -10.82 -10.63 29.28
CA LEU A 177 -12.22 -10.93 29.58
C LEU A 177 -12.31 -11.65 30.92
N ASN A 178 -13.15 -11.14 31.82
CA ASN A 178 -13.31 -11.68 33.16
C ASN A 178 -14.78 -12.04 33.41
N LEU A 179 -15.01 -13.24 33.94
CA LEU A 179 -16.32 -13.60 34.48
C LEU A 179 -16.55 -12.82 35.79
N GLY A 180 -17.60 -12.01 35.83
CA GLY A 180 -17.88 -11.10 36.93
C GLY A 180 -18.52 -11.79 38.14
N ALA A 181 -19.10 -10.97 39.02
CA ALA A 181 -19.76 -11.44 40.23
C ALA A 181 -20.99 -12.30 39.88
N HIS A 182 -21.23 -13.34 40.68
CA HIS A 182 -22.47 -14.11 40.60
C HIS A 182 -23.65 -13.27 41.07
N THR A 183 -24.73 -13.24 40.29
CA THR A 183 -25.91 -12.41 40.55
C THR A 183 -27.18 -13.24 40.79
N GLY A 184 -27.11 -14.57 40.68
CA GLY A 184 -28.23 -15.47 40.94
C GLY A 184 -28.39 -15.79 42.44
N ALA A 185 -29.55 -15.49 43.04
CA ALA A 185 -29.83 -15.97 44.39
C ALA A 185 -30.20 -17.47 44.34
N GLY A 186 -29.36 -18.33 44.94
CA GLY A 186 -29.65 -19.77 45.09
C GLY A 186 -29.31 -20.63 43.88
N GLU A 187 -28.62 -20.09 42.88
CA GLU A 187 -28.22 -20.81 41.68
C GLU A 187 -26.73 -21.18 41.72
N ALA A 188 -26.37 -22.35 41.17
CA ALA A 188 -25.04 -22.91 41.40
C ALA A 188 -23.96 -22.40 40.43
N THR A 189 -24.32 -21.75 39.33
CA THR A 189 -23.41 -21.52 38.19
C THR A 189 -23.59 -20.17 37.50
N SER A 190 -22.49 -19.63 36.98
CA SER A 190 -22.41 -18.43 36.17
C SER A 190 -21.85 -18.74 34.78
N PHE A 191 -22.40 -18.12 33.74
CA PHE A 191 -21.87 -18.18 32.37
C PHE A 191 -21.77 -16.81 31.74
N LEU A 192 -20.68 -16.58 31.02
CA LEU A 192 -20.52 -15.50 30.05
C LEU A 192 -20.32 -16.13 28.68
N PHE A 193 -21.06 -15.67 27.68
CA PHE A 193 -20.85 -15.99 26.28
C PHE A 193 -20.46 -14.73 25.51
N VAL A 194 -19.49 -14.84 24.62
CA VAL A 194 -18.96 -13.75 23.79
C VAL A 194 -18.84 -14.23 22.36
N SER A 195 -19.34 -13.45 21.41
CA SER A 195 -19.15 -13.68 19.98
C SER A 195 -18.76 -12.38 19.28
N GLN A 196 -18.03 -12.49 18.16
CA GLN A 196 -17.70 -11.37 17.28
C GLN A 196 -17.10 -10.17 18.03
N LEU A 197 -16.00 -10.40 18.76
CA LEU A 197 -15.28 -9.37 19.48
C LEU A 197 -14.50 -8.47 18.51
N PHE A 198 -14.56 -7.16 18.75
CA PHE A 198 -13.90 -6.12 17.95
C PHE A 198 -13.08 -5.19 18.85
N MET A 199 -11.86 -4.90 18.43
CA MET A 199 -11.03 -3.80 18.93
C MET A 199 -10.34 -3.15 17.75
N GLY A 200 -10.61 -1.88 17.48
CA GLY A 200 -10.06 -1.19 16.32
C GLY A 200 -10.40 0.28 16.31
N VAL A 201 -9.84 1.01 15.35
CA VAL A 201 -10.17 2.42 15.13
C VAL A 201 -11.53 2.51 14.45
N ILE A 202 -12.35 3.51 14.80
CA ILE A 202 -13.67 3.75 14.19
C ILE A 202 -13.87 5.22 13.82
N ASP A 203 -14.81 5.46 12.91
CA ASP A 203 -15.48 6.75 12.83
C ASP A 203 -16.52 6.82 13.96
N PRO A 204 -16.40 7.78 14.90
CA PRO A 204 -17.39 7.96 15.97
C PRO A 204 -18.84 8.13 15.49
N GLN A 205 -19.05 8.56 14.25
CA GLN A 205 -20.37 8.73 13.66
C GLN A 205 -20.91 7.44 13.02
N ALA A 206 -20.06 6.45 12.77
CA ALA A 206 -20.40 5.18 12.15
C ALA A 206 -19.74 4.01 12.90
N PRO A 207 -20.18 3.72 14.13
CA PRO A 207 -19.67 2.56 14.88
C PRO A 207 -19.97 1.27 14.14
N LEU A 208 -19.03 0.34 14.21
CA LEU A 208 -19.13 -0.95 13.52
C LEU A 208 -19.54 -2.04 14.51
N ALA A 209 -20.56 -2.82 14.18
CA ALA A 209 -20.99 -3.90 15.07
C ALA A 209 -19.87 -4.95 15.23
N TRP A 210 -19.26 -5.32 14.11
CA TRP A 210 -18.13 -6.23 14.03
C TRP A 210 -17.41 -6.08 12.69
N ALA A 211 -16.14 -6.47 12.65
CA ALA A 211 -15.38 -6.71 11.44
C ALA A 211 -14.41 -7.89 11.69
N PRO A 212 -14.08 -8.68 10.66
CA PRO A 212 -13.09 -9.74 10.79
C PRO A 212 -11.70 -9.16 11.06
N TYR A 213 -10.82 -9.99 11.63
CA TYR A 213 -9.42 -9.63 11.89
C TYR A 213 -8.74 -9.11 10.62
N SER A 214 -7.97 -8.02 10.75
CA SER A 214 -7.16 -7.44 9.69
C SER A 214 -5.67 -7.55 10.08
N PRO A 215 -4.94 -8.55 9.54
CA PRO A 215 -3.50 -8.66 9.73
C PRO A 215 -2.77 -7.41 9.22
N GLY A 216 -3.18 -6.86 8.07
CA GLY A 216 -2.63 -5.63 7.51
C GLY A 216 -2.82 -4.43 8.43
N ALA A 217 -4.01 -4.21 8.99
CA ALA A 217 -4.25 -3.12 9.95
C ALA A 217 -3.46 -3.32 11.25
N ARG A 218 -3.33 -4.55 11.74
CA ARG A 218 -2.49 -4.85 12.91
C ARG A 218 -1.01 -4.56 12.63
N ALA A 219 -0.49 -5.00 11.48
CA ALA A 219 0.88 -4.73 11.06
C ALA A 219 1.14 -3.23 10.82
N LEU A 220 0.15 -2.52 10.26
CA LEU A 220 0.18 -1.07 10.16
C LEU A 220 0.27 -0.42 11.54
N SER A 221 -0.63 -0.79 12.44
CA SER A 221 -0.62 -0.23 13.79
C SER A 221 0.69 -0.55 14.50
N GLU A 222 1.24 -1.74 14.29
CA GLU A 222 2.56 -2.14 14.81
C GLU A 222 3.65 -1.19 14.30
N GLU A 223 3.70 -0.96 12.99
CA GLU A 223 4.70 -0.09 12.38
C GLU A 223 4.56 1.37 12.86
N LEU A 224 3.33 1.90 12.90
CA LEU A 224 3.04 3.26 13.41
C LEU A 224 3.39 3.42 14.89
N THR A 225 3.43 2.32 15.66
CA THR A 225 3.84 2.34 17.08
C THR A 225 5.32 2.18 17.32
N ARG A 226 6.10 1.72 16.33
CA ARG A 226 7.55 1.61 16.50
C ARG A 226 8.12 3.01 16.67
N SER A 227 8.91 3.17 17.72
CA SER A 227 9.49 4.43 18.19
C SER A 227 10.32 5.19 17.14
N HIS A 228 10.68 4.53 16.04
CA HIS A 228 11.35 5.13 14.88
C HIS A 228 10.48 6.20 14.17
N TRP A 229 9.15 6.12 14.29
CA TRP A 229 8.22 7.14 13.74
C TRP A 229 7.89 8.23 14.75
N GLN A 230 7.85 7.92 16.05
CA GLN A 230 7.55 8.91 17.09
C GLN A 230 8.74 9.82 17.42
N ALA A 231 9.95 9.38 17.09
CA ALA A 231 11.16 10.16 17.22
C ALA A 231 12.05 9.96 15.98
N GLY A 232 11.81 10.73 14.93
CA GLY A 232 12.95 11.40 14.30
C GLY A 232 13.75 12.02 15.44
N ALA A 233 14.92 11.46 15.73
CA ALA A 233 15.73 11.73 16.91
C ALA A 233 15.92 13.23 17.14
N LEU A 234 15.07 13.83 17.98
CA LEU A 234 15.53 14.85 18.90
C LEU A 234 16.38 14.09 19.90
N ILE A 235 17.70 14.26 19.80
CA ILE A 235 18.61 13.92 20.88
C ILE A 235 18.15 14.77 22.06
N ASP A 236 17.48 14.15 23.02
CA ASP A 236 17.15 14.80 24.29
C ASP A 236 18.45 14.92 25.09
N VAL A 237 19.10 16.09 24.94
CA VAL A 237 20.40 16.41 25.56
C VAL A 237 20.30 16.36 27.09
N ASP A 238 19.09 16.45 27.67
CA ASP A 238 18.87 16.41 29.12
C ASP A 238 19.11 15.03 29.75
N THR A 239 19.24 13.97 28.94
CA THR A 239 19.58 12.62 29.43
C THR A 239 21.07 12.31 29.46
N LEU A 240 21.92 13.22 28.97
CA LEU A 240 23.36 13.14 29.17
C LEU A 240 23.67 13.58 30.60
N ASP A 241 24.36 12.71 31.36
CA ASP A 241 24.85 13.00 32.70
C ASP A 241 25.45 14.42 32.75
N PRO A 242 24.99 15.32 33.63
CA PRO A 242 25.59 16.64 33.78
C PRO A 242 27.09 16.60 34.10
N ALA A 243 27.68 15.46 34.46
CA ALA A 243 29.13 15.32 34.59
C ALA A 243 29.85 14.99 33.26
N ALA A 244 29.15 14.58 32.20
CA ALA A 244 29.69 14.24 30.90
C ALA A 244 29.84 15.47 29.98
N HIS A 245 30.47 16.54 30.49
CA HIS A 245 30.61 17.82 29.78
C HIS A 245 31.69 17.85 28.69
N TRP A 246 31.95 16.76 27.94
CA TRP A 246 33.00 16.76 26.92
C TRP A 246 32.65 15.78 25.80
N CYS A 247 31.66 16.12 24.96
CA CYS A 247 31.48 15.42 23.69
C CYS A 247 32.63 15.84 22.77
N THR A 248 33.59 14.95 22.55
CA THR A 248 34.85 15.28 21.85
C THR A 248 34.72 15.15 20.34
N GLU A 249 33.82 14.30 19.85
CA GLU A 249 33.67 14.03 18.43
C GLU A 249 32.29 13.44 18.11
N VAL A 250 31.57 14.06 17.17
CA VAL A 250 30.36 13.50 16.55
C VAL A 250 30.73 13.07 15.15
N GLU A 251 30.67 11.77 14.87
CA GLU A 251 30.96 11.22 13.54
C GLU A 251 29.63 10.80 12.88
N VAL A 252 29.28 11.44 11.77
CA VAL A 252 28.15 11.06 10.93
C VAL A 252 28.71 10.37 9.69
N ALA A 253 28.47 9.06 9.56
CA ALA A 253 28.95 8.28 8.42
C ALA A 253 27.77 7.76 7.59
N SER A 254 27.88 7.93 6.28
CA SER A 254 27.02 7.28 5.28
C SER A 254 27.75 6.06 4.71
N GLU A 255 27.06 4.92 4.56
CA GLU A 255 27.66 3.72 3.95
C GLU A 255 27.96 3.90 2.45
N THR A 256 27.40 4.92 1.78
CA THR A 256 27.55 5.15 0.34
C THR A 256 28.45 6.32 -0.03
N ALA A 257 28.84 7.17 0.93
CA ALA A 257 29.79 8.25 0.72
C ALA A 257 30.61 8.53 1.98
N CYS A 258 31.92 8.30 1.93
CA CYS A 258 32.88 8.77 2.93
C CYS A 258 33.00 10.30 2.85
N ALA A 259 32.10 11.01 3.53
CA ALA A 259 32.33 12.39 3.94
C ALA A 259 32.33 12.42 5.46
N GLN A 260 33.53 12.50 6.06
CA GLN A 260 33.67 12.76 7.49
C GLN A 260 33.39 14.24 7.74
N ILE A 261 32.30 14.54 8.44
CA ILE A 261 32.06 15.89 8.99
C ILE A 261 32.55 15.85 10.43
N LYS A 262 33.69 16.48 10.69
CA LYS A 262 34.28 16.61 12.02
C LYS A 262 33.84 17.95 12.61
N LEU A 263 32.99 17.92 13.64
CA LEU A 263 32.61 19.12 14.39
C LEU A 263 33.54 19.24 15.61
N GLU A 264 34.52 20.14 15.55
CA GLU A 264 35.38 20.45 16.70
C GLU A 264 34.71 21.55 17.54
N ALA A 265 34.28 21.22 18.76
CA ALA A 265 33.79 22.20 19.70
C ALA A 265 34.97 23.04 20.23
N THR A 266 34.96 24.35 20.01
CA THR A 266 35.93 25.25 20.65
C THR A 266 35.59 25.44 22.14
N PRO A 267 36.56 25.43 23.07
CA PRO A 267 36.31 25.30 24.51
C PRO A 267 35.56 26.45 25.20
N ASP A 268 35.35 27.57 24.53
CA ASP A 268 34.98 28.82 25.19
C ASP A 268 33.46 29.14 25.15
N ARG A 269 32.62 28.21 24.68
CA ARG A 269 31.16 28.40 24.66
C ARG A 269 30.45 27.17 25.24
N ALA A 270 29.99 27.30 26.48
CA ALA A 270 29.16 26.30 27.14
C ALA A 270 27.80 26.20 26.41
N LEU A 271 27.40 24.98 26.07
CA LEU A 271 26.14 24.67 25.38
C LEU A 271 25.12 24.25 26.44
N ASP A 272 24.59 25.24 27.15
CA ASP A 272 23.79 25.00 28.37
C ASP A 272 22.26 24.93 28.09
N ASP A 273 21.86 24.93 26.82
CA ASP A 273 20.45 24.93 26.38
C ASP A 273 20.36 24.35 24.94
N GLU A 274 19.32 23.56 24.68
CA GLU A 274 18.89 23.06 23.37
C GLU A 274 18.90 24.19 22.29
N SER A 275 18.53 25.40 22.70
CA SER A 275 18.54 26.63 21.90
C SER A 275 19.94 27.02 21.40
N ALA A 276 20.99 26.76 22.18
CA ALA A 276 22.37 27.11 21.84
C ALA A 276 22.97 26.15 20.79
N VAL A 277 22.57 24.87 20.81
CA VAL A 277 22.97 23.87 19.80
C VAL A 277 22.31 24.17 18.45
N VAL A 278 21.00 24.48 18.47
CA VAL A 278 20.25 24.89 17.28
C VAL A 278 20.78 26.23 16.73
N GLU A 279 21.14 27.18 17.60
CA GLU A 279 21.74 28.45 17.20
C GLU A 279 23.17 28.26 16.63
N LEU A 280 23.99 27.35 17.18
CA LEU A 280 25.33 27.05 16.66
C LEU A 280 25.27 26.43 15.24
N ILE A 281 24.29 25.56 14.99
CA ILE A 281 24.04 24.96 13.67
C ILE A 281 23.52 26.03 12.67
N ALA A 282 22.71 26.98 13.14
CA ALA A 282 22.10 28.02 12.31
C ALA A 282 23.02 29.23 12.02
N THR A 283 24.05 29.50 12.84
CA THR A 283 24.83 30.75 12.80
C THR A 283 26.22 30.64 12.18
N GLN A 284 26.68 29.45 11.77
CA GLN A 284 27.93 29.30 11.02
C GLN A 284 27.81 29.94 9.62
N PRO A 285 28.80 30.71 9.13
CA PRO A 285 28.82 31.19 7.75
C PRO A 285 29.05 30.01 6.81
N GLY A 286 27.98 29.60 6.11
CA GLY A 286 27.92 28.33 5.39
C GLY A 286 27.08 27.27 6.12
N GLY A 287 26.18 27.71 7.02
CA GLY A 287 25.28 26.92 7.84
C GLY A 287 24.92 25.59 7.20
N LEU A 288 24.97 24.53 8.01
CA LEU A 288 24.53 23.19 7.65
C LEU A 288 23.03 23.25 7.30
N ARG A 289 22.72 23.72 6.09
CA ARG A 289 21.59 23.23 5.33
C ARG A 289 21.96 21.80 5.04
N TRP A 290 21.24 20.89 5.65
CA TRP A 290 21.35 19.47 5.37
C TRP A 290 21.00 19.26 3.90
N ILE A 291 22.03 19.25 3.05
CA ILE A 291 21.97 18.99 1.61
C ILE A 291 22.76 17.70 1.42
N GLY A 292 22.12 16.57 1.73
CA GLY A 292 22.72 15.26 1.55
C GLY A 292 21.60 14.25 1.35
N THR A 293 21.60 13.32 0.38
CA THR A 293 21.92 13.31 -1.07
C THR A 293 21.65 11.91 -1.60
N HIS A 294 21.33 10.92 -0.76
CA HIS A 294 21.00 9.56 -1.18
C HIS A 294 19.86 9.05 -0.29
N TRP A 295 18.66 8.88 -0.84
CA TRP A 295 17.60 8.10 -0.18
C TRP A 295 17.59 6.69 -0.78
N PRO A 296 17.43 5.63 0.04
CA PRO A 296 17.27 5.68 1.48
C PRO A 296 18.64 5.84 2.18
N LEU A 297 18.82 6.87 3.01
CA LEU A 297 20.03 6.98 3.83
C LEU A 297 19.79 6.30 5.17
N VAL A 298 20.56 5.25 5.42
CA VAL A 298 20.79 4.73 6.77
C VAL A 298 21.86 5.65 7.39
N VAL A 299 21.44 6.69 8.14
CA VAL A 299 22.33 7.55 8.95
C VAL A 299 22.76 6.84 10.25
N ARG A 300 23.91 6.15 10.28
CA ARG A 300 24.48 5.74 11.58
C ARG A 300 25.04 6.97 12.30
N ILE A 301 24.44 7.33 13.43
CA ILE A 301 25.00 8.35 14.33
C ILE A 301 25.88 7.62 15.33
N ARG A 302 27.18 7.91 15.29
CA ARG A 302 28.14 7.48 16.32
C ARG A 302 28.41 8.66 17.24
N VAL A 303 28.01 8.53 18.50
CA VAL A 303 28.37 9.49 19.55
C VAL A 303 29.41 8.84 20.44
N THR A 304 30.62 9.42 20.48
CA THR A 304 31.69 8.92 21.35
C THR A 304 31.82 9.86 22.54
N THR A 305 31.64 9.34 23.75
CA THR A 305 31.87 10.06 25.00
C THR A 305 33.05 9.45 25.75
N GLU A 306 33.57 10.12 26.78
CA GLU A 306 34.61 9.55 27.65
C GLU A 306 34.15 8.26 28.37
N GLN A 307 32.83 7.99 28.41
CA GLN A 307 32.23 6.84 29.09
C GLN A 307 31.92 5.66 28.14
N GLY A 308 32.04 5.83 26.81
CA GLY A 308 31.80 4.77 25.83
C GLY A 308 31.26 5.25 24.48
N GLU A 309 31.12 4.31 23.53
CA GLU A 309 30.56 4.53 22.19
C GLU A 309 29.06 4.20 22.19
N PHE A 310 28.23 5.14 21.74
CA PHE A 310 26.81 4.92 21.47
C PHE A 310 26.57 4.85 19.97
N ARG A 311 25.83 3.82 19.54
CA ARG A 311 25.41 3.63 18.15
C ARG A 311 23.90 3.71 18.06
N VAL A 312 23.42 4.56 17.17
CA VAL A 312 22.02 4.55 16.73
C VAL A 312 22.01 4.01 15.30
N ASP A 313 21.49 2.79 15.15
CA ASP A 313 21.23 2.20 13.83
C ASP A 313 19.87 2.71 13.31
N PRO A 314 19.80 3.24 12.08
CA PRO A 314 18.55 3.62 11.44
C PRO A 314 17.68 2.40 11.18
N GLY A 315 16.39 2.54 11.43
CA GLY A 315 15.39 1.63 10.89
C GLY A 315 15.38 1.63 9.34
N PRO A 316 14.80 0.60 8.71
CA PRO A 316 14.62 0.56 7.27
C PRO A 316 13.74 1.73 6.80
N ALA A 317 14.11 2.35 5.67
CA ALA A 317 13.28 3.36 5.04
C ALA A 317 12.17 2.67 4.24
N TYR A 318 10.92 2.99 4.54
CA TYR A 318 9.76 2.45 3.83
C TYR A 318 9.33 3.40 2.71
N THR A 319 9.03 2.87 1.54
CA THR A 319 8.36 3.63 0.46
C THR A 319 6.83 3.59 0.63
N ALA A 320 6.10 4.47 -0.04
CA ALA A 320 4.63 4.38 -0.12
C ALA A 320 4.16 3.03 -0.70
N ALA A 321 4.97 2.41 -1.56
CA ALA A 321 4.72 1.06 -2.05
C ALA A 321 4.90 0.01 -0.94
N ASP A 322 5.97 0.08 -0.14
CA ASP A 322 6.15 -0.83 1.00
C ASP A 322 5.02 -0.68 2.02
N PHE A 323 4.52 0.53 2.20
CA PHE A 323 3.38 0.82 3.03
C PHE A 323 2.09 0.17 2.52
N LEU A 324 1.77 0.40 1.25
CA LEU A 324 0.62 -0.21 0.60
C LEU A 324 0.73 -1.75 0.60
N ARG A 325 1.96 -2.31 0.53
CA ARG A 325 2.20 -3.75 0.69
C ARG A 325 1.76 -4.25 2.06
N VAL A 326 2.14 -3.56 3.13
CA VAL A 326 1.70 -3.93 4.49
C VAL A 326 0.18 -3.83 4.64
N MET A 327 -0.42 -2.79 4.06
CA MET A 327 -1.86 -2.54 4.17
C MET A 327 -2.73 -3.53 3.42
N LEU A 328 -2.33 -3.88 2.19
CA LEU A 328 -3.10 -4.78 1.33
C LEU A 328 -2.82 -6.26 1.60
N ALA A 329 -1.73 -6.56 2.32
CA ALA A 329 -1.41 -7.93 2.70
C ALA A 329 -2.55 -8.55 3.54
N GLY A 330 -3.15 -9.61 3.00
CA GLY A 330 -4.25 -10.33 3.64
C GLY A 330 -5.63 -9.67 3.54
N GLU A 331 -5.76 -8.53 2.86
CA GLU A 331 -7.07 -7.96 2.55
C GLU A 331 -7.63 -8.58 1.28
N ASN A 332 -8.88 -9.05 1.31
CA ASN A 332 -9.51 -9.60 0.11
C ASN A 332 -9.85 -8.48 -0.87
N LEU A 333 -9.24 -8.54 -2.04
CA LEU A 333 -9.37 -7.62 -3.16
C LEU A 333 -10.46 -8.06 -4.15
N LEU A 334 -11.21 -9.13 -3.88
CA LEU A 334 -12.40 -9.48 -4.65
C LEU A 334 -13.69 -8.81 -4.15
N PRO A 335 -14.36 -7.99 -4.97
CA PRO A 335 -15.69 -7.50 -4.65
C PRO A 335 -16.69 -8.64 -4.60
N ASN A 336 -17.66 -8.55 -3.68
CA ASN A 336 -18.79 -9.48 -3.54
C ASN A 336 -18.37 -10.98 -3.56
N SER A 337 -17.25 -11.32 -2.92
CA SER A 337 -16.74 -12.70 -2.82
C SER A 337 -17.54 -13.60 -1.87
N ALA A 338 -18.44 -13.01 -1.08
CA ALA A 338 -19.41 -13.69 -0.22
C ALA A 338 -20.77 -13.94 -0.91
N PHE A 339 -21.00 -13.33 -2.08
CA PHE A 339 -22.26 -13.35 -2.83
C PHE A 339 -23.49 -12.75 -2.12
N ASP A 340 -23.29 -11.91 -1.10
CA ASP A 340 -24.37 -11.19 -0.40
C ASP A 340 -25.17 -10.27 -1.35
N GLN A 341 -24.54 -9.83 -2.45
CA GLN A 341 -25.14 -9.01 -3.49
C GLN A 341 -25.44 -9.81 -4.77
N GLY A 342 -25.65 -11.12 -4.66
CA GLY A 342 -25.88 -11.92 -5.87
C GLY A 342 -24.59 -12.15 -6.65
N PHE A 343 -24.69 -11.99 -7.98
CA PHE A 343 -23.55 -12.03 -8.91
C PHE A 343 -23.08 -10.62 -9.35
N ASP A 344 -23.34 -9.59 -8.54
CA ASP A 344 -22.78 -8.26 -8.82
C ASP A 344 -21.25 -8.34 -8.79
N HIS A 345 -20.59 -7.74 -9.79
CA HIS A 345 -19.16 -7.87 -10.09
C HIS A 345 -18.68 -9.23 -10.63
N TRP A 346 -19.61 -10.07 -11.12
CA TRP A 346 -19.31 -11.32 -11.80
C TRP A 346 -19.88 -11.32 -13.23
N GLU A 347 -19.21 -12.03 -14.13
CA GLU A 347 -19.79 -12.32 -15.44
C GLU A 347 -21.12 -13.08 -15.28
N ARG A 348 -22.04 -12.90 -16.24
CA ARG A 348 -23.34 -13.58 -16.22
C ARG A 348 -23.36 -14.69 -17.25
N HIS A 349 -23.66 -15.90 -16.79
CA HIS A 349 -23.83 -17.08 -17.60
C HIS A 349 -25.21 -17.72 -17.39
N GLU A 350 -25.71 -18.34 -18.45
CA GLU A 350 -26.85 -19.24 -18.35
C GLU A 350 -26.45 -20.48 -17.53
N GLY A 351 -27.31 -20.86 -16.59
CA GLY A 351 -27.06 -21.98 -15.68
C GLY A 351 -26.30 -21.63 -14.40
N GLN A 352 -26.02 -20.34 -14.13
CA GLN A 352 -25.52 -19.93 -12.81
C GLN A 352 -26.65 -19.60 -11.83
N GLY A 353 -26.39 -19.76 -10.53
CA GLY A 353 -27.32 -19.36 -9.48
C GLY A 353 -26.70 -19.37 -8.09
N LEU A 354 -27.50 -19.03 -7.08
CA LEU A 354 -27.11 -19.08 -5.66
C LEU A 354 -27.96 -20.09 -4.91
N ASP A 355 -27.35 -20.72 -3.90
CA ASP A 355 -28.01 -21.56 -2.90
C ASP A 355 -28.97 -22.57 -3.52
N PHE A 356 -28.44 -23.41 -4.42
CA PHE A 356 -29.22 -24.35 -5.24
C PHE A 356 -30.31 -25.10 -4.47
N SER A 357 -30.00 -25.52 -3.24
CA SER A 357 -30.95 -26.11 -2.31
C SER A 357 -30.60 -25.75 -0.86
N PRO A 358 -31.52 -25.95 0.10
CA PRO A 358 -31.21 -25.77 1.53
C PRO A 358 -30.03 -26.63 2.03
N GLY A 359 -29.78 -27.79 1.40
CA GLY A 359 -28.67 -28.67 1.78
C GLY A 359 -27.31 -28.26 1.22
N THR A 360 -27.27 -27.27 0.33
CA THR A 360 -26.03 -26.75 -0.28
C THR A 360 -25.75 -25.31 0.10
N ARG A 361 -26.60 -24.70 0.95
CA ARG A 361 -26.41 -23.34 1.44
C ARG A 361 -25.56 -23.39 2.70
N LEU A 362 -24.47 -22.62 2.75
CA LEU A 362 -23.67 -22.49 3.96
C LEU A 362 -24.51 -21.93 5.11
N THR A 363 -24.25 -22.39 6.33
CA THR A 363 -24.89 -21.84 7.53
C THR A 363 -24.59 -20.35 7.72
N ASP A 364 -23.45 -19.90 7.23
CA ASP A 364 -22.89 -18.55 7.44
C ASP A 364 -22.55 -17.83 6.13
N GLY A 365 -23.23 -18.14 5.02
CA GLY A 365 -23.01 -17.44 3.77
C GLY A 365 -23.79 -18.01 2.59
N HIS A 366 -23.39 -17.59 1.41
CA HIS A 366 -23.99 -18.03 0.15
C HIS A 366 -23.05 -18.93 -0.64
N VAL A 367 -23.63 -19.80 -1.45
CA VAL A 367 -22.91 -20.71 -2.35
C VAL A 367 -23.37 -20.47 -3.77
N ALA A 368 -22.45 -20.03 -4.62
CA ALA A 368 -22.70 -19.91 -6.05
C ALA A 368 -22.57 -21.28 -6.72
N TYR A 369 -23.31 -21.46 -7.81
CA TYR A 369 -23.20 -22.67 -8.63
C TYR A 369 -23.21 -22.38 -10.12
N LEU A 370 -22.59 -23.28 -10.88
CA LEU A 370 -22.68 -23.40 -12.34
C LEU A 370 -23.26 -24.77 -12.69
N HIS A 371 -24.35 -24.78 -13.45
CA HIS A 371 -25.05 -25.96 -13.93
C HIS A 371 -25.01 -26.02 -15.46
N ARG A 372 -24.77 -27.21 -16.02
CA ARG A 372 -24.96 -27.47 -17.46
C ARG A 372 -25.54 -28.85 -17.70
N GLN A 373 -26.34 -28.97 -18.76
CA GLN A 373 -26.70 -30.27 -19.32
C GLN A 373 -25.56 -30.80 -20.19
N ALA A 374 -25.31 -32.11 -20.15
CA ALA A 374 -24.26 -32.77 -20.93
C ALA A 374 -24.40 -32.52 -22.44
N THR A 375 -25.63 -32.35 -22.93
CA THR A 375 -25.92 -32.06 -24.35
C THR A 375 -25.54 -30.66 -24.81
N GLU A 376 -25.29 -29.74 -23.87
CA GLU A 376 -25.02 -28.33 -24.15
C GLU A 376 -23.52 -28.00 -24.05
N GLU A 377 -22.68 -28.97 -23.69
CA GLU A 377 -21.27 -28.74 -23.37
C GLU A 377 -20.37 -28.72 -24.61
N ASN A 378 -19.91 -27.52 -24.98
CA ASN A 378 -18.88 -27.30 -25.99
C ASN A 378 -17.52 -26.96 -25.36
N GLY A 379 -17.14 -27.69 -24.30
CA GLY A 379 -15.88 -27.46 -23.56
C GLY A 379 -16.10 -26.88 -22.15
N PRO A 380 -15.00 -26.50 -21.47
CA PRO A 380 -15.07 -25.94 -20.13
C PRO A 380 -15.84 -24.62 -20.10
N LEU A 381 -16.57 -24.39 -19.00
CA LEU A 381 -17.25 -23.13 -18.72
C LEU A 381 -16.46 -22.38 -17.66
N ARG A 382 -15.98 -21.17 -17.99
CA ARG A 382 -15.35 -20.26 -17.04
C ARG A 382 -16.35 -19.19 -16.62
N LEU A 383 -16.40 -18.91 -15.33
CA LEU A 383 -17.05 -17.73 -14.77
C LEU A 383 -15.96 -16.82 -14.20
N TYR A 384 -15.95 -15.58 -14.64
CA TYR A 384 -14.95 -14.59 -14.24
C TYR A 384 -15.50 -13.56 -13.24
N THR A 385 -14.61 -13.07 -12.37
CA THR A 385 -14.81 -11.81 -11.66
C THR A 385 -14.61 -10.63 -12.61
N GLU A 386 -15.13 -9.47 -12.24
CA GLU A 386 -14.63 -8.22 -12.80
C GLU A 386 -13.11 -8.07 -12.53
N PRO A 387 -12.35 -7.42 -13.44
CA PRO A 387 -10.95 -7.12 -13.21
C PRO A 387 -10.72 -6.25 -11.97
N VAL A 388 -9.86 -6.73 -11.08
CA VAL A 388 -9.34 -6.01 -9.92
C VAL A 388 -8.05 -5.32 -10.34
N ARG A 389 -8.01 -3.98 -10.27
CA ARG A 389 -6.78 -3.23 -10.55
C ARG A 389 -5.72 -3.49 -9.48
N LEU A 390 -4.49 -3.72 -9.93
CA LEU A 390 -3.33 -3.83 -9.06
C LEU A 390 -2.79 -2.42 -8.77
N PRO A 391 -2.34 -2.12 -7.54
CA PRO A 391 -1.66 -0.87 -7.27
C PRO A 391 -0.36 -0.76 -8.09
N ALA A 392 0.00 0.46 -8.51
CA ALA A 392 1.24 0.68 -9.24
C ALA A 392 2.47 0.31 -8.38
N GLY A 393 3.43 -0.44 -8.95
CA GLY A 393 4.62 -0.92 -8.24
C GLY A 393 4.46 -2.31 -7.58
N PHE A 394 3.36 -3.01 -7.86
CA PHE A 394 3.03 -4.32 -7.28
C PHE A 394 3.04 -5.44 -8.32
N GLN A 395 3.46 -5.13 -9.55
CA GLN A 395 3.44 -6.06 -10.67
C GLN A 395 4.43 -7.23 -10.52
N ASP A 396 5.35 -7.15 -9.57
CA ASP A 396 6.34 -8.18 -9.23
C ASP A 396 6.02 -8.90 -7.91
N CYS A 397 4.87 -8.60 -7.31
CA CYS A 397 4.49 -9.14 -6.01
C CYS A 397 3.81 -10.51 -6.13
N HIS A 398 3.87 -11.25 -5.03
CA HIS A 398 3.08 -12.46 -4.86
C HIS A 398 1.69 -12.14 -4.34
N TYR A 399 0.69 -12.84 -4.86
CA TYR A 399 -0.71 -12.76 -4.46
C TYR A 399 -1.20 -14.09 -3.92
N GLN A 400 -1.93 -14.06 -2.82
CA GLN A 400 -2.63 -15.22 -2.30
C GLN A 400 -3.98 -15.33 -3.00
N VAL A 401 -4.25 -16.49 -3.59
CA VAL A 401 -5.51 -16.82 -4.24
C VAL A 401 -6.06 -18.06 -3.56
N SER A 402 -7.34 -18.09 -3.21
CA SER A 402 -7.98 -19.32 -2.74
C SER A 402 -9.49 -19.33 -2.93
N GLY A 403 -10.10 -20.49 -2.72
CA GLY A 403 -11.54 -20.72 -2.87
C GLY A 403 -11.96 -22.09 -2.39
N TYR A 404 -13.23 -22.22 -2.02
CA TYR A 404 -13.85 -23.50 -1.66
C TYR A 404 -14.75 -23.94 -2.81
N LEU A 405 -14.48 -25.12 -3.36
CA LEU A 405 -15.16 -25.68 -4.53
C LEU A 405 -15.75 -27.04 -4.19
N ALA A 406 -16.93 -27.33 -4.73
CA ALA A 406 -17.58 -28.63 -4.66
C ALA A 406 -18.06 -29.04 -6.05
N TYR A 407 -17.94 -30.33 -6.35
CA TYR A 407 -18.10 -30.88 -7.69
C TYR A 407 -19.12 -32.01 -7.66
N HIS A 408 -20.14 -31.90 -8.51
CA HIS A 408 -21.12 -32.95 -8.70
C HIS A 408 -21.14 -33.37 -10.17
N ARG A 409 -20.49 -34.51 -10.45
CA ARG A 409 -20.37 -35.14 -11.78
C ARG A 409 -19.57 -34.32 -12.80
N CYS A 410 -18.67 -33.45 -12.34
CA CYS A 410 -17.66 -32.77 -13.14
C CYS A 410 -16.36 -32.66 -12.35
N THR A 411 -15.30 -32.16 -12.98
CA THR A 411 -14.15 -31.56 -12.26
C THR A 411 -14.20 -30.04 -12.39
N ALA A 412 -13.51 -29.33 -11.51
CA ALA A 412 -13.33 -27.89 -11.67
C ALA A 412 -11.99 -27.41 -11.08
N SER A 413 -11.64 -26.19 -11.44
CA SER A 413 -10.42 -25.54 -11.01
C SER A 413 -10.63 -24.06 -10.77
N LEU A 414 -9.88 -23.51 -9.82
CA LEU A 414 -9.68 -22.08 -9.64
C LEU A 414 -8.49 -21.59 -10.48
N GLY A 415 -8.54 -20.35 -10.94
CA GLY A 415 -7.41 -19.71 -11.61
C GLY A 415 -7.47 -18.19 -11.58
N VAL A 416 -6.37 -17.57 -12.00
CA VAL A 416 -6.20 -16.11 -12.13
C VAL A 416 -5.68 -15.80 -13.54
N GLU A 417 -6.25 -14.76 -14.16
CA GLU A 417 -5.72 -14.14 -15.38
C GLU A 417 -5.15 -12.76 -15.03
N TRP A 418 -3.94 -12.50 -15.50
CA TRP A 418 -3.26 -11.22 -15.37
C TRP A 418 -3.48 -10.40 -16.64
N LEU A 419 -3.83 -9.13 -16.45
CA LEU A 419 -4.28 -8.24 -17.52
C LEU A 419 -3.34 -7.04 -17.64
N ASP A 420 -3.04 -6.63 -18.87
CA ASP A 420 -2.34 -5.38 -19.15
C ASP A 420 -3.26 -4.15 -19.10
N GLU A 421 -2.71 -2.97 -19.40
CA GLU A 421 -3.45 -1.69 -19.39
C GLU A 421 -4.58 -1.59 -20.43
N HIS A 422 -4.59 -2.47 -21.42
CA HIS A 422 -5.63 -2.58 -22.44
C HIS A 422 -6.67 -3.66 -22.08
N GLY A 423 -6.51 -4.34 -20.94
CA GLY A 423 -7.36 -5.45 -20.52
C GLY A 423 -7.08 -6.75 -21.28
N ALA A 424 -5.94 -6.87 -21.97
CA ALA A 424 -5.53 -8.10 -22.62
C ALA A 424 -4.88 -9.06 -21.61
N VAL A 425 -5.18 -10.35 -21.71
CA VAL A 425 -4.56 -11.38 -20.87
C VAL A 425 -3.10 -11.56 -21.29
N ILE A 426 -2.18 -11.26 -20.38
CA ILE A 426 -0.73 -11.38 -20.59
C ILE A 426 -0.15 -12.65 -19.97
N ASP A 427 -0.79 -13.17 -18.93
CA ASP A 427 -0.42 -14.43 -18.29
C ASP A 427 -1.63 -15.04 -17.56
N GLN A 428 -1.59 -16.34 -17.30
CA GLN A 428 -2.62 -17.03 -16.54
C GLN A 428 -2.02 -18.14 -15.67
N PHE A 429 -2.59 -18.32 -14.49
CA PHE A 429 -2.29 -19.44 -13.61
C PHE A 429 -3.58 -20.17 -13.24
N GLN A 430 -3.56 -21.49 -13.28
CA GLN A 430 -4.72 -22.33 -12.98
C GLN A 430 -4.26 -23.52 -12.13
N TRP A 431 -4.95 -23.75 -11.01
CA TRP A 431 -4.71 -24.96 -10.23
C TRP A 431 -5.20 -26.19 -11.02
N PRO A 432 -4.51 -27.34 -10.93
CA PRO A 432 -4.99 -28.56 -11.55
C PRO A 432 -6.41 -28.87 -11.08
N PRO A 433 -7.30 -29.33 -11.98
CA PRO A 433 -8.64 -29.71 -11.57
C PRO A 433 -8.59 -30.81 -10.52
N SER A 434 -9.29 -30.62 -9.41
CA SER A 434 -9.38 -31.62 -8.37
C SER A 434 -10.27 -32.79 -8.80
N TYR A 435 -9.89 -33.99 -8.37
CA TYR A 435 -10.61 -35.22 -8.62
C TYR A 435 -11.18 -35.74 -7.30
N GLY A 436 -12.51 -35.72 -7.17
CA GLY A 436 -13.20 -36.22 -5.98
C GLY A 436 -14.63 -35.69 -5.92
N GLU A 437 -15.57 -36.47 -5.37
CA GLU A 437 -16.91 -35.98 -5.07
C GLU A 437 -16.87 -35.19 -3.75
N ALA A 438 -16.36 -33.96 -3.80
CA ALA A 438 -16.72 -32.97 -2.78
C ALA A 438 -18.13 -32.52 -3.13
N THR A 439 -19.15 -33.12 -2.53
CA THR A 439 -20.55 -32.85 -2.91
C THR A 439 -21.01 -31.44 -2.52
N GLY A 440 -20.21 -30.74 -1.72
CA GLY A 440 -20.63 -29.54 -1.01
C GLY A 440 -21.62 -29.91 0.10
N GLY A 441 -22.09 -28.88 0.78
CA GLY A 441 -22.93 -29.02 1.94
C GLY A 441 -23.20 -27.68 2.61
N THR A 442 -23.67 -27.75 3.85
CA THR A 442 -23.87 -26.58 4.72
C THR A 442 -22.60 -26.20 5.48
N ASP A 443 -21.57 -27.07 5.47
CA ASP A 443 -20.27 -26.87 6.12
C ASP A 443 -19.17 -26.76 5.06
N LEU A 444 -18.20 -25.86 5.28
CA LEU A 444 -17.01 -25.72 4.43
C LEU A 444 -16.14 -26.98 4.39
N ALA A 445 -16.18 -27.81 5.44
CA ALA A 445 -15.46 -29.08 5.46
C ALA A 445 -15.89 -30.05 4.34
N ASP A 446 -17.08 -29.86 3.77
CA ASP A 446 -17.60 -30.63 2.63
C ASP A 446 -17.12 -30.11 1.27
N TYR A 447 -16.32 -29.05 1.25
CA TYR A 447 -15.76 -28.42 0.05
C TYR A 447 -14.26 -28.70 -0.05
N ASP A 448 -13.78 -28.82 -1.28
CA ASP A 448 -12.37 -28.86 -1.60
C ASP A 448 -11.80 -27.44 -1.61
N HIS A 449 -10.76 -27.19 -0.82
CA HIS A 449 -10.10 -25.89 -0.77
C HIS A 449 -8.95 -25.85 -1.78
N GLN A 450 -9.12 -25.04 -2.84
CA GLN A 450 -8.06 -24.78 -3.82
C GLN A 450 -7.45 -23.40 -3.56
N GLY A 451 -6.12 -23.30 -3.67
CA GLY A 451 -5.44 -22.01 -3.53
C GLY A 451 -3.93 -22.11 -3.34
N GLY A 452 -3.27 -20.95 -3.28
CA GLY A 452 -1.83 -20.81 -3.12
C GLY A 452 -1.35 -19.39 -3.39
N SER A 453 -0.04 -19.24 -3.53
CA SER A 453 0.62 -17.98 -3.87
C SER A 453 1.03 -17.97 -5.34
N VAL A 454 0.71 -16.88 -6.06
CA VAL A 454 1.01 -16.70 -7.48
C VAL A 454 1.68 -15.34 -7.67
N ALA A 455 2.81 -15.30 -8.40
CA ALA A 455 3.46 -14.04 -8.74
C ALA A 455 2.70 -13.34 -9.87
N ALA A 456 2.47 -12.03 -9.72
CA ALA A 456 2.06 -11.21 -10.85
C ALA A 456 3.24 -11.05 -11.83
N PRO A 457 2.99 -11.01 -13.15
CA PRO A 457 4.01 -10.62 -14.12
C PRO A 457 4.19 -9.09 -14.11
N GLU A 458 5.42 -8.63 -14.39
CA GLU A 458 5.84 -7.20 -14.30
C GLU A 458 4.95 -6.21 -15.07
N GLN A 459 4.22 -6.69 -16.08
CA GLN A 459 3.34 -5.88 -16.93
C GLN A 459 1.88 -5.86 -16.47
N ALA A 460 1.50 -6.64 -15.45
CA ALA A 460 0.12 -6.77 -15.00
C ALA A 460 -0.36 -5.48 -14.33
N VAL A 461 -1.44 -4.88 -14.81
CA VAL A 461 -2.08 -3.75 -14.11
C VAL A 461 -3.40 -4.14 -13.47
N ALA A 462 -3.93 -5.30 -13.82
CA ALA A 462 -5.12 -5.87 -13.21
C ALA A 462 -5.04 -7.40 -13.17
N ALA A 463 -5.87 -8.01 -12.35
CA ALA A 463 -6.09 -9.44 -12.30
C ALA A 463 -7.58 -9.74 -12.24
N ARG A 464 -8.01 -10.88 -12.79
CA ARG A 464 -9.36 -11.40 -12.55
C ARG A 464 -9.27 -12.86 -12.17
N LEU A 465 -10.10 -13.28 -11.22
CA LEU A 465 -10.23 -14.69 -10.88
C LEU A 465 -11.27 -15.35 -11.78
N PHE A 466 -11.09 -16.64 -12.00
CA PHE A 466 -12.08 -17.47 -12.65
C PHE A 466 -12.23 -18.82 -11.94
N VAL A 467 -13.46 -19.32 -11.95
CA VAL A 467 -13.75 -20.71 -11.66
C VAL A 467 -14.12 -21.41 -12.97
N GLU A 468 -13.45 -22.53 -13.26
CA GLU A 468 -13.67 -23.31 -14.46
C GLU A 468 -14.36 -24.62 -14.14
N LYS A 469 -15.57 -24.82 -14.66
CA LYS A 469 -16.27 -26.10 -14.65
C LYS A 469 -15.91 -26.88 -15.93
N SER A 470 -15.40 -28.10 -15.77
CA SER A 470 -15.17 -29.02 -16.89
C SER A 470 -16.45 -29.68 -17.41
N GLN A 471 -16.31 -30.60 -18.36
CA GLN A 471 -17.42 -31.38 -18.91
C GLN A 471 -18.04 -32.31 -17.86
N THR A 472 -19.34 -32.54 -18.01
CA THR A 472 -20.13 -33.55 -17.34
C THR A 472 -19.49 -34.92 -17.59
N ARG A 473 -19.28 -35.66 -16.49
CA ARG A 473 -18.71 -36.99 -16.52
C ARG A 473 -19.54 -37.90 -17.42
N LEU A 474 -18.87 -38.69 -18.26
CA LEU A 474 -19.49 -39.62 -19.18
C LEU A 474 -20.53 -40.51 -18.47
N GLY A 475 -21.74 -40.58 -19.01
CA GLY A 475 -22.85 -41.37 -18.47
C GLY A 475 -23.83 -40.59 -17.59
N HIS A 476 -23.58 -39.29 -17.35
CA HIS A 476 -24.51 -38.39 -16.65
C HIS A 476 -25.13 -37.38 -17.62
N ASN A 477 -26.33 -36.88 -17.27
CA ASN A 477 -27.07 -35.93 -18.10
C ASN A 477 -26.80 -34.47 -17.72
N ASP A 478 -26.26 -34.23 -16.52
CA ASP A 478 -26.01 -32.92 -15.93
C ASP A 478 -24.81 -32.97 -14.98
N SER A 479 -24.27 -31.79 -14.67
CA SER A 479 -23.29 -31.61 -13.61
C SER A 479 -23.34 -30.21 -13.03
N PHE A 480 -22.86 -30.09 -11.78
CA PHE A 480 -22.85 -28.85 -11.01
C PHE A 480 -21.45 -28.61 -10.45
N LEU A 481 -21.00 -27.36 -10.55
CA LEU A 481 -19.90 -26.82 -9.76
C LEU A 481 -20.49 -25.87 -8.74
N PHE A 482 -20.20 -26.08 -7.45
CA PHE A 482 -20.50 -25.15 -6.36
C PHE A 482 -19.22 -24.47 -5.93
N PHE A 483 -19.28 -23.18 -5.59
CA PHE A 483 -18.12 -22.45 -5.12
C PHE A 483 -18.53 -21.30 -4.19
N THR A 484 -17.64 -20.98 -3.26
CA THR A 484 -17.85 -19.93 -2.26
C THR A 484 -16.50 -19.44 -1.73
N ARG A 485 -16.54 -18.32 -1.01
CA ARG A 485 -15.41 -17.75 -0.28
C ARG A 485 -14.14 -17.63 -1.13
N LEU A 486 -14.28 -16.99 -2.29
CA LEU A 486 -13.14 -16.71 -3.17
C LEU A 486 -12.29 -15.59 -2.57
N PHE A 487 -10.97 -15.77 -2.61
CA PHE A 487 -9.98 -14.90 -2.00
C PHE A 487 -8.95 -14.47 -3.04
N PHE A 488 -8.66 -13.18 -3.10
CA PHE A 488 -7.53 -12.62 -3.83
C PHE A 488 -6.90 -11.53 -2.98
N SER A 489 -5.68 -11.71 -2.47
CA SER A 489 -4.99 -10.66 -1.72
C SER A 489 -3.54 -10.55 -2.14
N LEU A 490 -2.89 -9.45 -1.79
CA LEU A 490 -1.44 -9.44 -1.75
C LEU A 490 -0.97 -10.46 -0.70
N ALA A 491 0.05 -11.27 -1.02
CA ALA A 491 0.55 -12.29 -0.13
C ALA A 491 1.31 -11.63 1.04
N GLY A 492 0.84 -11.89 2.27
CA GLY A 492 1.55 -11.53 3.49
C GLY A 492 2.49 -12.65 3.97
N PRO A 493 3.24 -12.43 5.06
CA PRO A 493 4.06 -13.46 5.69
C PRO A 493 3.23 -14.60 6.33
N VAL A 494 1.93 -14.37 6.52
CA VAL A 494 0.98 -15.33 7.10
C VAL A 494 -0.17 -15.52 6.12
N VAL A 495 -0.56 -16.79 5.91
CA VAL A 495 -1.77 -17.15 5.16
C VAL A 495 -2.97 -16.53 5.86
N THR A 496 -3.65 -15.61 5.19
CA THR A 496 -4.79 -14.93 5.81
C THR A 496 -6.05 -15.77 5.62
N PRO A 497 -6.88 -15.98 6.66
CA PRO A 497 -8.20 -16.60 6.51
C PRO A 497 -9.05 -15.80 5.52
N TRP A 498 -9.95 -16.49 4.81
CA TRP A 498 -10.88 -15.79 3.92
C TRP A 498 -11.73 -14.79 4.70
N LYS A 499 -11.97 -13.63 4.09
CA LYS A 499 -12.96 -12.64 4.53
C LYS A 499 -13.60 -11.96 3.31
N PRO A 500 -14.84 -11.45 3.43
CA PRO A 500 -15.42 -10.62 2.40
C PRO A 500 -14.60 -9.32 2.23
N MET A 501 -14.62 -8.77 1.03
CA MET A 501 -14.11 -7.41 0.81
C MET A 501 -15.00 -6.39 1.51
N ASP A 502 -14.39 -5.43 2.20
CA ASP A 502 -15.05 -4.17 2.56
C ASP A 502 -14.99 -3.22 1.35
N GLY A 503 -16.09 -3.09 0.60
CA GLY A 503 -16.14 -2.23 -0.59
C GLY A 503 -15.80 -0.77 -0.27
N ALA A 504 -16.16 -0.29 0.91
CA ALA A 504 -15.86 1.06 1.35
C ALA A 504 -14.36 1.24 1.65
N TYR A 505 -13.63 0.16 1.95
CA TYR A 505 -12.18 0.22 2.14
C TYR A 505 -11.43 0.43 0.82
N LEU A 506 -11.79 -0.28 -0.25
CA LEU A 506 -11.12 -0.07 -1.54
C LEU A 506 -11.37 1.35 -2.06
N GLU A 507 -12.59 1.87 -1.91
CA GLU A 507 -12.89 3.26 -2.26
C GLU A 507 -12.06 4.23 -1.41
N ARG A 508 -12.02 4.08 -0.08
CA ARG A 508 -11.18 4.93 0.80
C ARG A 508 -9.69 4.81 0.50
N LEU A 509 -9.20 3.62 0.16
CA LEU A 509 -7.78 3.40 -0.14
C LEU A 509 -7.44 3.97 -1.51
N ASN A 510 -8.31 3.80 -2.50
CA ASN A 510 -8.20 4.46 -3.80
C ASN A 510 -8.33 5.97 -3.66
N GLU A 511 -9.20 6.50 -2.79
CA GLU A 511 -9.31 7.93 -2.49
C GLU A 511 -8.08 8.45 -1.75
N CYS A 512 -7.50 7.68 -0.83
CA CYS A 512 -6.26 8.03 -0.13
C CYS A 512 -5.08 8.07 -1.13
N VAL A 513 -5.04 7.15 -2.09
CA VAL A 513 -4.04 7.13 -3.17
C VAL A 513 -4.32 8.20 -4.23
N ALA A 514 -5.57 8.43 -4.60
CA ALA A 514 -6.01 9.32 -5.68
C ALA A 514 -6.22 10.77 -5.25
N SER A 515 -6.37 11.05 -3.95
CA SER A 515 -6.32 12.40 -3.39
C SER A 515 -4.88 12.90 -3.46
N ALA A 516 -4.45 13.20 -4.68
CA ALA A 516 -3.18 13.80 -5.01
C ALA A 516 -2.90 15.09 -4.22
N GLU A 517 -3.94 15.75 -3.68
CA GLU A 517 -3.81 16.88 -2.75
C GLU A 517 -2.95 16.54 -1.52
N TYR A 518 -2.98 15.31 -1.02
CA TYR A 518 -2.19 14.89 0.14
C TYR A 518 -0.71 14.67 -0.20
N PHE A 519 -0.41 14.23 -1.42
CA PHE A 519 0.96 14.04 -1.92
C PHE A 519 1.55 15.27 -2.60
N GLN A 520 0.77 16.34 -2.84
CA GLN A 520 1.26 17.57 -3.48
C GLN A 520 2.54 18.13 -2.82
N PRO A 521 2.66 18.23 -1.48
CA PRO A 521 3.89 18.73 -0.87
C PRO A 521 5.10 17.83 -1.15
N LEU A 522 4.92 16.51 -1.06
CA LEU A 522 5.98 15.53 -1.31
C LEU A 522 6.36 15.49 -2.81
N LEU A 523 5.37 15.58 -3.69
CA LEU A 523 5.56 15.64 -5.14
C LEU A 523 6.31 16.91 -5.55
N GLN A 524 5.95 18.04 -4.94
CA GLN A 524 6.62 19.32 -5.12
C GLN A 524 8.07 19.27 -4.61
N GLU A 525 8.30 18.65 -3.46
CA GLU A 525 9.65 18.43 -2.92
C GLU A 525 10.50 17.56 -3.86
N HIS A 526 9.98 16.41 -4.30
CA HIS A 526 10.69 15.57 -5.25
C HIS A 526 10.95 16.28 -6.57
N LEU A 527 10.02 17.11 -7.06
CA LEU A 527 10.24 17.92 -8.26
C LEU A 527 11.41 18.90 -8.07
N GLU A 528 11.44 19.63 -6.95
CA GLU A 528 12.50 20.57 -6.62
C GLU A 528 13.87 19.86 -6.47
N GLN A 529 13.88 18.70 -5.81
CA GLN A 529 15.07 17.87 -5.62
C GLN A 529 15.58 17.27 -6.93
N ALA A 530 14.68 16.73 -7.77
CA ALA A 530 15.03 16.16 -9.07
C ALA A 530 15.68 17.19 -9.98
N GLU A 531 15.13 18.41 -9.98
CA GLU A 531 15.69 19.54 -10.71
C GLU A 531 17.02 20.02 -10.15
N ALA A 532 17.15 20.14 -8.83
CA ALA A 532 18.39 20.53 -8.18
C ALA A 532 19.51 19.53 -8.49
N ALA A 533 19.21 18.23 -8.39
CA ALA A 533 20.13 17.16 -8.74
C ALA A 533 20.52 17.20 -10.22
N SER A 534 19.55 17.43 -11.12
CA SER A 534 19.81 17.57 -12.56
C SER A 534 20.71 18.76 -12.87
N ARG A 535 20.49 19.92 -12.21
CA ARG A 535 21.35 21.11 -12.35
C ARG A 535 22.76 20.90 -11.80
N ALA A 536 22.90 20.14 -10.72
CA ALA A 536 24.18 19.81 -10.11
C ALA A 536 24.96 18.71 -10.87
N GLY A 537 24.34 18.06 -11.85
CA GLY A 537 24.94 16.93 -12.56
C GLY A 537 24.95 15.63 -11.74
N HIS A 538 24.17 15.55 -10.67
CA HIS A 538 24.00 14.36 -9.85
C HIS A 538 22.96 13.42 -10.48
N TRP A 539 23.32 12.83 -11.63
CA TRP A 539 22.35 12.13 -12.47
C TRP A 539 21.69 10.93 -11.81
N SER A 540 22.39 10.18 -10.95
CA SER A 540 21.81 9.04 -10.20
C SER A 540 20.69 9.48 -9.27
N LEU A 541 20.90 10.60 -8.56
CA LEU A 541 19.90 11.18 -7.68
C LEU A 541 18.71 11.75 -8.46
N ALA A 542 18.97 12.42 -9.58
CA ALA A 542 17.92 12.90 -10.46
C ALA A 542 17.02 11.74 -10.95
N VAL A 543 17.60 10.62 -11.38
CA VAL A 543 16.85 9.43 -11.81
C VAL A 543 15.95 8.91 -10.70
N ALA A 544 16.44 8.82 -9.46
CA ALA A 544 15.64 8.37 -8.32
C ALA A 544 14.42 9.27 -8.11
N HIS A 545 14.61 10.59 -8.03
CA HIS A 545 13.48 11.51 -7.83
C HIS A 545 12.51 11.54 -9.01
N TRP A 546 12.98 11.50 -10.26
CA TRP A 546 12.09 11.46 -11.42
C TRP A 546 11.25 10.18 -11.47
N ARG A 547 11.78 9.04 -10.98
CA ARG A 547 11.00 7.81 -10.81
C ARG A 547 9.94 7.93 -9.73
N SER A 548 10.27 8.52 -8.57
CA SER A 548 9.28 8.77 -7.51
C SER A 548 8.13 9.64 -8.02
N ILE A 549 8.43 10.68 -8.81
CA ILE A 549 7.39 11.54 -9.42
C ILE A 549 6.50 10.72 -10.37
N LEU A 550 7.09 9.86 -11.22
CA LEU A 550 6.31 9.02 -12.14
C LEU A 550 5.48 7.94 -11.44
N ALA A 551 5.92 7.47 -10.27
CA ALA A 551 5.15 6.54 -9.47
C ALA A 551 3.86 7.19 -8.90
N VAL A 552 3.90 8.51 -8.67
CA VAL A 552 2.77 9.27 -8.11
C VAL A 552 1.89 9.87 -9.20
N ASP A 553 2.45 10.50 -10.23
CA ASP A 553 1.70 11.18 -11.30
C ASP A 553 2.10 10.67 -12.70
N MET A 554 1.75 9.43 -12.98
CA MET A 554 2.08 8.79 -14.27
C MET A 554 1.20 9.28 -15.43
N ALA A 555 -0.01 9.76 -15.14
CA ALA A 555 -1.04 10.11 -16.13
C ALA A 555 -1.28 11.62 -16.28
N GLY A 556 -0.83 12.44 -15.32
CA GLY A 556 -1.02 13.88 -15.33
C GLY A 556 0.07 14.66 -16.07
N ALA A 557 -0.04 15.99 -15.97
CA ALA A 557 0.87 16.92 -16.65
C ALA A 557 2.32 16.81 -16.18
N LEU A 558 2.56 16.36 -14.93
CA LEU A 558 3.93 16.11 -14.46
C LEU A 558 4.50 14.83 -15.05
N GLY A 559 3.67 13.86 -15.44
CA GLY A 559 4.09 12.60 -16.06
C GLY A 559 4.94 12.84 -17.31
N VAL A 560 4.44 13.63 -18.27
CA VAL A 560 5.18 14.00 -19.50
C VAL A 560 6.55 14.60 -19.17
N ARG A 561 6.58 15.60 -18.28
CA ARG A 561 7.80 16.30 -17.88
C ARG A 561 8.78 15.35 -17.17
N ALA A 562 8.28 14.55 -16.23
CA ALA A 562 9.10 13.64 -15.44
C ALA A 562 9.69 12.53 -16.33
N THR A 563 8.93 11.99 -17.28
CA THR A 563 9.44 11.03 -18.27
C THR A 563 10.57 11.62 -19.11
N VAL A 564 10.40 12.84 -19.65
CA VAL A 564 11.44 13.52 -20.43
C VAL A 564 12.70 13.77 -19.59
N ARG A 565 12.53 14.23 -18.35
CA ARG A 565 13.66 14.53 -17.45
C ARG A 565 14.35 13.27 -16.93
N LEU A 566 13.61 12.20 -16.67
CA LEU A 566 14.14 10.88 -16.33
C LEU A 566 15.02 10.36 -17.47
N ALA A 567 14.51 10.41 -18.71
CA ALA A 567 15.25 9.95 -19.87
C ALA A 567 16.53 10.76 -20.12
N GLU A 568 16.50 12.08 -19.92
CA GLU A 568 17.71 12.92 -19.97
C GLU A 568 18.72 12.52 -18.88
N ALA A 569 18.29 12.30 -17.65
CA ALA A 569 19.16 11.89 -16.56
C ALA A 569 19.79 10.50 -16.83
N LEU A 570 19.01 9.54 -17.32
CA LEU A 570 19.49 8.21 -17.76
C LEU A 570 20.48 8.32 -18.92
N ARG A 571 20.20 9.18 -19.91
CA ARG A 571 21.10 9.44 -21.04
C ARG A 571 22.44 9.98 -20.57
N ARG A 572 22.45 10.90 -19.58
CA ARG A 572 23.66 11.47 -18.99
C ARG A 572 24.49 10.46 -18.19
N GLN A 573 23.87 9.40 -17.66
CA GLN A 573 24.58 8.26 -17.06
C GLN A 573 25.13 7.27 -18.09
N GLY A 574 24.73 7.38 -19.36
CA GLY A 574 25.03 6.37 -20.39
C GLY A 574 24.06 5.19 -20.41
N ALA A 575 22.98 5.22 -19.62
CA ALA A 575 21.92 4.21 -19.61
C ALA A 575 20.95 4.37 -20.81
N LEU A 576 21.49 4.34 -22.02
CA LEU A 576 20.77 4.70 -23.25
C LEU A 576 19.60 3.76 -23.58
N THR A 577 19.64 2.50 -23.17
CA THR A 577 18.56 1.53 -23.43
C THR A 577 17.38 1.78 -22.50
N GLU A 578 17.65 2.13 -21.24
CA GLU A 578 16.62 2.42 -20.26
C GLU A 578 15.93 3.76 -20.54
N ALA A 579 16.69 4.77 -20.97
CA ALA A 579 16.16 6.04 -21.46
C ALA A 579 15.20 5.84 -22.65
N GLU A 580 15.55 4.93 -23.56
CA GLU A 580 14.76 4.62 -24.76
C GLU A 580 13.44 3.91 -24.39
N SER A 581 13.50 2.93 -23.49
CA SER A 581 12.31 2.26 -22.94
C SER A 581 11.38 3.27 -22.26
N THR A 582 11.96 4.15 -21.42
CA THR A 582 11.23 5.20 -20.70
C THR A 582 10.49 6.15 -21.65
N LEU A 583 11.15 6.61 -22.72
CA LEU A 583 10.53 7.51 -23.70
C LEU A 583 9.52 6.79 -24.60
N SER A 584 9.77 5.53 -24.97
CA SER A 584 8.83 4.75 -25.80
C SER A 584 7.51 4.53 -25.07
N ALA A 585 7.56 4.09 -23.81
CA ALA A 585 6.37 3.98 -22.96
C ALA A 585 5.67 5.34 -22.77
N GLY A 586 6.45 6.43 -22.63
CA GLY A 586 5.90 7.79 -22.57
C GLY A 586 5.15 8.20 -23.84
N VAL A 587 5.73 7.95 -25.02
CA VAL A 587 5.12 8.29 -26.32
C VAL A 587 3.88 7.43 -26.58
N GLU A 588 3.89 6.14 -26.23
CA GLU A 588 2.72 5.28 -26.35
C GLU A 588 1.56 5.79 -25.48
N ARG A 589 1.86 6.26 -24.26
CA ARG A 589 0.86 6.82 -23.35
C ARG A 589 0.39 8.21 -23.75
N PHE A 590 1.28 9.04 -24.28
CA PHE A 590 1.00 10.42 -24.65
C PHE A 590 1.40 10.68 -26.12
N PRO A 591 0.70 10.08 -27.10
CA PRO A 591 1.11 10.13 -28.50
C PRO A 591 1.07 11.54 -29.10
N GLU A 592 0.29 12.46 -28.49
CA GLU A 592 0.21 13.86 -28.90
C GLU A 592 1.22 14.78 -28.18
N SER A 593 2.02 14.22 -27.26
CA SER A 593 3.01 15.00 -26.52
C SER A 593 4.24 15.28 -27.38
N ARG A 594 4.30 16.51 -27.89
CA ARG A 594 5.45 16.98 -28.66
C ARG A 594 6.75 16.92 -27.87
N GLU A 595 6.72 17.21 -26.57
CA GLU A 595 7.93 17.21 -25.73
C GLU A 595 8.56 15.81 -25.66
N LEU A 596 7.73 14.77 -25.51
CA LEU A 596 8.18 13.37 -25.50
C LEU A 596 8.74 12.93 -26.86
N LEU A 597 8.06 13.28 -27.96
CA LEU A 597 8.53 12.95 -29.30
C LEU A 597 9.86 13.63 -29.64
N ILE A 598 10.04 14.90 -29.24
CA ILE A 598 11.32 15.61 -29.39
C ILE A 598 12.41 14.86 -28.61
N ALA A 599 12.18 14.56 -27.33
CA ALA A 599 13.17 13.84 -26.50
C ALA A 599 13.52 12.46 -27.07
N ALA A 600 12.53 11.71 -27.57
CA ALA A 600 12.70 10.40 -28.21
C ALA A 600 13.51 10.49 -29.51
N ALA A 601 13.32 11.54 -30.29
CA ALA A 601 14.08 11.79 -31.52
C ALA A 601 15.52 12.24 -31.24
N GLU A 602 15.73 13.08 -30.23
CA GLU A 602 17.06 13.48 -29.75
C GLU A 602 17.85 12.26 -29.25
N LEU A 603 17.23 11.38 -28.46
CA LEU A 603 17.88 10.16 -27.97
C LEU A 603 18.27 9.21 -29.13
N ALA A 604 17.38 9.01 -30.10
CA ALA A 604 17.68 8.21 -31.29
C ALA A 604 18.85 8.80 -32.10
N THR A 605 18.91 10.13 -32.22
CA THR A 605 20.02 10.85 -32.87
C THR A 605 21.35 10.61 -32.12
N VAL A 606 21.34 10.67 -30.78
CA VAL A 606 22.52 10.39 -29.94
C VAL A 606 22.97 8.93 -30.08
N ARG A 607 22.04 7.98 -30.20
CA ARG A 607 22.32 6.56 -30.45
C ARG A 607 22.76 6.27 -31.88
N GLN A 608 22.73 7.27 -32.77
CA GLN A 608 22.98 7.11 -34.21
C GLN A 608 22.00 6.15 -34.89
N ASP A 609 20.81 5.96 -34.32
CA ASP A 609 19.70 5.27 -34.98
C ASP A 609 18.98 6.27 -35.88
N TRP A 610 19.57 6.53 -37.04
CA TRP A 610 19.12 7.56 -37.95
C TRP A 610 17.71 7.29 -38.49
N ALA A 611 17.35 6.02 -38.67
CA ALA A 611 16.02 5.61 -39.11
C ALA A 611 14.96 6.00 -38.08
N ALA A 612 15.13 5.57 -36.82
CA ALA A 612 14.23 5.93 -35.73
C ALA A 612 14.19 7.44 -35.49
N ALA A 613 15.34 8.12 -35.53
CA ALA A 613 15.43 9.57 -35.38
C ALA A 613 14.59 10.30 -36.44
N SER A 614 14.75 9.97 -37.72
CA SER A 614 13.99 10.63 -38.79
C SER A 614 12.49 10.36 -38.72
N ALA A 615 12.08 9.15 -38.32
CA ALA A 615 10.67 8.81 -38.17
C ALA A 615 10.02 9.64 -37.05
N ARG A 616 10.68 9.75 -35.89
CA ARG A 616 10.21 10.54 -34.75
C ARG A 616 10.22 12.04 -35.04
N TRP A 617 11.25 12.56 -35.69
CA TRP A 617 11.26 13.95 -36.13
C TRP A 617 10.13 14.26 -37.13
N GLY A 618 9.80 13.33 -38.03
CA GLY A 618 8.63 13.43 -38.89
C GLY A 618 7.33 13.55 -38.09
N GLN A 619 7.12 12.70 -37.08
CA GLN A 619 5.93 12.75 -36.21
C GLN A 619 5.79 14.10 -35.47
N VAL A 620 6.91 14.68 -34.99
CA VAL A 620 6.88 16.02 -34.37
C VAL A 620 6.40 17.10 -35.36
N LEU A 621 6.79 17.01 -36.62
CA LEU A 621 6.36 17.94 -37.67
C LEU A 621 4.88 17.73 -38.01
N ASP A 622 4.44 16.47 -38.08
CA ASP A 622 3.05 16.08 -38.42
C ASP A 622 2.04 16.52 -37.35
N LEU A 623 2.42 16.54 -36.07
CA LEU A 623 1.57 17.07 -34.99
C LEU A 623 1.19 18.55 -35.21
N GLY A 624 1.99 19.30 -36.00
CA GLY A 624 1.74 20.71 -36.31
C GLY A 624 1.67 21.62 -35.07
N GLY A 625 1.28 22.89 -35.23
CA GLY A 625 1.00 23.84 -34.14
C GLY A 625 2.21 24.54 -33.54
N GLY A 626 2.26 25.87 -33.55
CA GLY A 626 3.36 26.66 -32.96
C GLY A 626 4.70 26.56 -33.72
N GLU A 627 5.59 27.50 -33.46
CA GLU A 627 6.89 27.57 -34.11
C GLU A 627 7.88 26.59 -33.45
N LEU A 628 8.45 25.66 -34.24
CA LEU A 628 9.47 24.73 -33.76
C LEU A 628 10.84 25.44 -33.68
N PRO A 629 11.64 25.20 -32.62
CA PRO A 629 12.98 25.77 -32.51
C PRO A 629 13.88 25.35 -33.67
N THR A 630 14.70 26.25 -34.23
CA THR A 630 15.50 25.97 -35.44
C THR A 630 16.40 24.73 -35.33
N ARG A 631 16.93 24.45 -34.13
CA ARG A 631 17.74 23.25 -33.85
C ARG A 631 17.04 21.93 -34.25
N PHE A 632 15.71 21.90 -34.23
CA PHE A 632 14.90 20.77 -34.68
C PHE A 632 15.17 20.46 -36.15
N TYR A 633 15.07 21.47 -37.02
CA TYR A 633 15.24 21.31 -38.45
C TYR A 633 16.65 20.88 -38.81
N LEU A 634 17.65 21.41 -38.11
CA LEU A 634 19.04 20.97 -38.23
C LEU A 634 19.16 19.47 -37.92
N GLN A 635 18.71 19.02 -36.74
CA GLN A 635 18.82 17.61 -36.34
C GLN A 635 18.02 16.66 -37.25
N TYR A 636 16.83 17.07 -37.70
CA TYR A 636 16.05 16.27 -38.62
C TYR A 636 16.75 16.15 -40.00
N SER A 637 17.25 17.27 -40.54
CA SER A 637 18.01 17.26 -41.80
C SER A 637 19.27 16.39 -41.72
N MET A 638 19.98 16.41 -40.58
CA MET A 638 21.11 15.52 -40.32
C MET A 638 20.71 14.03 -40.37
N ALA A 639 19.62 13.66 -39.69
CA ALA A 639 19.13 12.28 -39.69
C ALA A 639 18.72 11.81 -41.10
N LEU A 640 18.15 12.70 -41.92
CA LEU A 640 17.83 12.43 -43.33
C LEU A 640 19.10 12.26 -44.18
N CYS A 641 20.08 13.15 -44.03
CA CYS A 641 21.36 13.06 -44.74
C CYS A 641 22.13 11.78 -44.42
N ARG A 642 22.12 11.33 -43.15
CA ARG A 642 22.76 10.07 -42.73
C ARG A 642 22.11 8.83 -43.36
N GLN A 643 20.85 8.94 -43.79
CA GLN A 643 20.13 7.93 -44.55
C GLN A 643 20.20 8.15 -46.07
N GLN A 644 21.04 9.08 -46.55
CA GLN A 644 21.15 9.44 -47.97
C GLN A 644 19.87 10.05 -48.56
N ARG A 645 18.94 10.53 -47.72
CA ARG A 645 17.69 11.21 -48.12
C ARG A 645 17.93 12.72 -48.29
N ASN A 646 18.98 13.09 -49.02
CA ASN A 646 19.47 14.47 -49.12
C ASN A 646 18.46 15.45 -49.74
N ALA A 647 17.65 14.99 -50.70
CA ALA A 647 16.64 15.83 -51.35
C ALA A 647 15.52 16.26 -50.39
N GLU A 648 15.11 15.36 -49.49
CA GLU A 648 14.10 15.66 -48.47
C GLU A 648 14.66 16.62 -47.41
N ALA A 649 15.93 16.43 -47.02
CA ALA A 649 16.63 17.35 -46.12
C ALA A 649 16.71 18.77 -46.71
N GLU A 650 17.03 18.89 -48.00
CA GLU A 650 17.11 20.18 -48.70
C GLU A 650 15.74 20.87 -48.77
N GLN A 651 14.67 20.13 -49.08
CA GLN A 651 13.31 20.65 -49.10
C GLN A 651 12.87 21.16 -47.71
N LEU A 652 13.17 20.40 -46.65
CA LEU A 652 12.87 20.76 -45.28
C LEU A 652 13.53 22.09 -44.89
N ILE A 653 14.83 22.24 -45.17
CA ILE A 653 15.59 23.44 -44.81
C ILE A 653 15.21 24.64 -45.68
N ALA A 654 15.01 24.44 -46.99
CA ALA A 654 14.59 25.52 -47.89
C ALA A 654 13.23 26.11 -47.49
N ALA A 655 12.27 25.27 -47.08
CA ALA A 655 10.96 25.71 -46.63
C ALA A 655 11.05 26.62 -45.38
N ARG A 656 11.98 26.33 -44.46
CA ARG A 656 12.18 27.12 -43.25
C ARG A 656 13.01 28.39 -43.49
N LEU A 657 14.04 28.34 -44.32
CA LEU A 657 14.82 29.52 -44.73
C LEU A 657 14.00 30.57 -45.47
N ALA A 658 12.94 30.16 -46.18
CA ALA A 658 12.01 31.10 -46.79
C ALA A 658 11.31 32.00 -45.75
N GLN A 659 11.22 31.55 -44.49
CA GLN A 659 10.63 32.30 -43.39
C GLN A 659 11.69 33.12 -42.64
N ASP A 660 12.86 32.54 -42.40
CA ASP A 660 14.00 33.23 -41.76
C ASP A 660 15.31 32.97 -42.55
N PRO A 661 15.62 33.82 -43.54
CA PRO A 661 16.79 33.61 -44.43
C PRO A 661 18.14 33.79 -43.75
N GLN A 662 18.19 34.34 -42.53
CA GLN A 662 19.43 34.72 -41.85
C GLN A 662 19.72 33.84 -40.63
N ASP A 663 18.89 32.82 -40.34
CA ASP A 663 19.11 31.95 -39.20
C ASP A 663 20.40 31.10 -39.37
N PRO A 664 21.43 31.29 -38.53
CA PRO A 664 22.70 30.58 -38.65
C PRO A 664 22.57 29.05 -38.59
N LEU A 665 21.61 28.51 -37.82
CA LEU A 665 21.44 27.05 -37.70
C LEU A 665 20.89 26.43 -38.98
N LEU A 666 20.08 27.17 -39.74
CA LEU A 666 19.59 26.71 -41.04
C LEU A 666 20.68 26.78 -42.11
N ILE A 667 21.54 27.80 -42.06
CA ILE A 667 22.70 27.91 -42.96
C ILE A 667 23.71 26.78 -42.64
N ILE A 668 23.90 26.44 -41.36
CA ILE A 668 24.69 25.25 -40.97
C ILE A 668 24.09 23.99 -41.58
N ALA A 669 22.77 23.81 -41.50
CA ALA A 669 22.10 22.65 -42.10
C ALA A 669 22.31 22.58 -43.63
N GLN A 670 22.23 23.71 -44.35
CA GLN A 670 22.55 23.76 -45.78
C GLN A 670 23.99 23.34 -46.08
N ALA A 671 24.95 23.82 -45.26
CA ALA A 671 26.35 23.45 -45.40
C ALA A 671 26.55 21.93 -45.20
N GLU A 672 25.91 21.34 -44.19
CA GLU A 672 25.97 19.91 -43.92
C GLU A 672 25.31 19.05 -45.02
N ILE A 673 24.16 19.48 -45.56
CA ILE A 673 23.51 18.84 -46.70
C ILE A 673 24.43 18.85 -47.93
N ALA A 674 25.03 20.01 -48.24
CA ALA A 674 25.96 20.14 -49.35
C ALA A 674 27.19 19.24 -49.17
N MET A 675 27.71 19.11 -47.94
CA MET A 675 28.79 18.16 -47.63
C MET A 675 28.35 16.70 -47.83
N ALA A 676 27.15 16.32 -47.38
CA ALA A 676 26.60 14.98 -47.58
C ALA A 676 26.40 14.63 -49.07
N GLN A 677 26.09 15.64 -49.90
CA GLN A 677 26.02 15.54 -51.35
C GLN A 677 27.39 15.61 -52.06
N GLN A 678 28.48 15.85 -51.32
CA GLN A 678 29.83 16.10 -51.84
C GLN A 678 29.94 17.36 -52.72
N ASN A 679 29.03 18.33 -52.55
CA ASN A 679 29.07 19.64 -53.19
C ASN A 679 29.91 20.63 -52.37
N TRP A 680 31.23 20.41 -52.35
CA TRP A 680 32.18 21.20 -51.56
C TRP A 680 32.14 22.71 -51.84
N PRO A 681 31.98 23.20 -53.09
CA PRO A 681 31.87 24.63 -53.34
C PRO A 681 30.71 25.30 -52.60
N GLU A 682 29.53 24.68 -52.61
CA GLU A 682 28.34 25.23 -51.93
C GLU A 682 28.47 25.12 -50.41
N ALA A 683 29.03 24.02 -49.90
CA ALA A 683 29.34 23.88 -48.49
C ALA A 683 30.28 25.00 -47.99
N ILE A 684 31.36 25.28 -48.72
CA ILE A 684 32.32 26.36 -48.37
C ILE A 684 31.64 27.72 -48.39
N LYS A 685 30.72 27.97 -49.33
CA LYS A 685 29.97 29.21 -49.41
C LYS A 685 29.14 29.41 -48.13
N HIS A 686 28.34 28.42 -47.73
CA HIS A 686 27.54 28.50 -46.51
C HIS A 686 28.38 28.61 -45.24
N TRP A 687 29.50 27.89 -45.13
CA TRP A 687 30.42 28.04 -43.99
C TRP A 687 31.05 29.44 -43.91
N ARG A 688 31.30 30.10 -45.05
CA ARG A 688 31.77 31.49 -45.06
C ARG A 688 30.67 32.48 -44.67
N GLU A 689 29.42 32.21 -45.04
CA GLU A 689 28.27 33.03 -44.62
C GLU A 689 28.10 33.02 -43.10
N ILE A 690 28.34 31.90 -42.43
CA ILE A 690 28.28 31.79 -40.96
C ILE A 690 29.48 32.48 -40.27
N ALA A 691 30.65 32.47 -40.91
CA ALA A 691 31.89 33.01 -40.34
C ALA A 691 32.05 34.53 -40.52
N ALA A 692 31.27 35.14 -41.42
CA ALA A 692 31.23 36.58 -41.67
C ALA A 692 30.33 37.27 -40.64
#